data_AF-W0T2S9-F1
#
_entry.id   AF-W0T2S9-F1
#
_cell.length_a   1.000
_cell.length_b   1.000
_cell.length_c   1.000
_cell.angle_alpha   90.00
_cell.angle_beta   90.00
_cell.angle_gamma   90.00
#
_symmetry.space_group_name_H-M   'P 1'
#
loop_
_entity.id
_entity.type
_entity.pdbx_description
1 polymer ?
#
loop_
_entity_poly.entity_id
_entity_poly.type
_entity_poly.pdbx_seq_one_letter_code
_entity_poly.pdbx_strand_id
1 'polypeptide(L)'
;MRAIRSSNLLIIAWLFALKLSIAQAWSPSNGYKPSKVDCDDNINLVRDASSVSDNESDWLKKRNQVTLPALKDFLKRGFKNFTSDTSLIDNLLSDESKAPKIAVACSGGGYRAMLSGAGMLSAMDNRTDGANEHGLGGLLQSATYLAGLSGGNWLVGTLAYNNWTSVQAIVNNMTQDDSIWDISHSIVTPGGFNIFESISRWDDISDAVEDKKDAGYNTSITDIWGRALSYGFFPSLKDGGVGYTIDSLRDSDVFKNAEMPFPISLAVGRYPGTSVINLNATNFEFNPFEMGSWDYTLHSFTDIKYVGTNVSNGRPKEKGQCVAGYDNTGFVLGTSSSLFNQFLLQLNTTKLPKFLFNMIQDFLTDLSEDSDDISIWAPNPFRDVKNIPANYSQSISEGDTLYLVDGGEDGQNIPLSPLLQTERDVDVIFALDNSADTEEFWPNGFSLTQTYERQFGMQGKGIAFPYVPDNNTFVNLGLNKRPTFFGCDAKNLTNLEFIPPLIVYMPNTRESYNSNTSTFKMSYSTSERLHMIKNGFEAVTRNNFTQDSNFMGCVSCAILRRKQESSNQTLPDGCNACFKQYCWDGTVNSTTPEKSSTAGSSSQSASASASAASSQSTSTSSSTKKNDGPINDPKSALSLLIGGIATALMTI
;
A
#
# COMPACT_ATOMS: atom_id res chain seq x y z
N MET A 1 58.80 -4.85 -51.22
CA MET A 1 57.31 -4.88 -51.26
C MET A 1 56.80 -6.16 -50.60
N ARG A 2 56.82 -6.19 -49.27
CA ARG A 2 56.31 -7.29 -48.44
C ARG A 2 56.08 -6.67 -47.06
N ALA A 3 54.85 -6.26 -46.76
CA ALA A 3 54.32 -6.00 -45.41
C ALA A 3 53.01 -5.19 -45.48
N ILE A 4 51.94 -5.71 -46.10
CA ILE A 4 50.56 -5.25 -45.84
C ILE A 4 49.62 -6.44 -46.08
N ARG A 5 49.53 -7.37 -45.13
CA ARG A 5 48.47 -8.41 -45.10
C ARG A 5 48.50 -9.17 -43.77
N SER A 6 48.31 -8.47 -42.65
CA SER A 6 48.11 -9.12 -41.34
C SER A 6 47.43 -8.24 -40.29
N SER A 7 46.76 -7.15 -40.67
CA SER A 7 46.19 -6.19 -39.70
C SER A 7 44.67 -6.10 -39.70
N ASN A 8 43.97 -6.80 -40.59
CA ASN A 8 42.51 -6.68 -40.74
C ASN A 8 41.69 -7.91 -40.29
N LEU A 9 42.33 -8.94 -39.71
CA LEU A 9 41.62 -10.10 -39.15
C LEU A 9 41.57 -10.11 -37.61
N LEU A 10 42.30 -9.22 -36.93
CA LEU A 10 42.26 -9.09 -35.47
C LEU A 10 41.28 -8.02 -34.96
N ILE A 11 40.79 -7.14 -35.85
CA ILE A 11 39.82 -6.08 -35.48
C ILE A 11 38.37 -6.58 -35.64
N ILE A 12 38.13 -7.64 -36.42
CA ILE A 12 36.79 -8.24 -36.57
C ILE A 12 36.50 -9.27 -35.47
N ALA A 13 37.52 -9.81 -34.80
CA ALA A 13 37.38 -10.72 -33.66
C ALA A 13 37.15 -10.01 -32.31
N TRP A 14 37.29 -8.67 -32.26
CA TRP A 14 37.07 -7.85 -31.07
C TRP A 14 35.76 -7.05 -31.07
N LEU A 15 34.89 -7.28 -32.07
CA LEU A 15 33.53 -6.72 -32.13
C LEU A 15 32.43 -7.74 -31.79
N PHE A 16 32.80 -8.97 -31.40
CA PHE A 16 31.85 -10.04 -31.06
C PHE A 16 32.04 -10.64 -29.64
N ALA A 17 32.65 -9.89 -28.72
CA ALA A 17 32.85 -10.33 -27.33
C ALA A 17 32.56 -9.25 -26.27
N LEU A 18 31.55 -8.40 -26.52
CA LEU A 18 30.78 -7.77 -25.45
C LEU A 18 29.33 -8.23 -25.60
N LYS A 19 29.08 -9.50 -25.22
CA LYS A 19 27.79 -9.82 -24.59
C LYS A 19 27.84 -9.21 -23.20
N LEU A 20 27.64 -7.90 -23.13
CA LEU A 20 27.05 -7.29 -21.96
C LEU A 20 25.65 -7.89 -21.89
N SER A 21 25.51 -9.01 -21.17
CA SER A 21 24.22 -9.44 -20.65
C SER A 21 23.80 -8.39 -19.61
N ILE A 22 23.44 -7.21 -20.08
CA ILE A 22 22.55 -6.33 -19.33
C ILE A 22 21.23 -7.09 -19.43
N ALA A 23 20.95 -7.91 -18.42
CA ALA A 23 19.59 -8.31 -18.18
C ALA A 23 18.86 -6.98 -17.93
N GLN A 24 18.23 -6.43 -18.97
CA GLN A 24 17.30 -5.32 -18.78
C GLN A 24 16.30 -5.79 -17.75
N ALA A 25 16.14 -5.03 -16.68
CA ALA A 25 15.08 -5.23 -15.71
C ALA A 25 13.75 -4.85 -16.38
N TRP A 26 13.28 -5.76 -17.22
CA TRP A 26 12.07 -5.76 -18.02
C TRP A 26 11.78 -7.24 -18.34
N SER A 27 10.52 -7.62 -18.49
CA SER A 27 10.16 -8.99 -18.80
C SER A 27 10.93 -9.49 -20.04
N PRO A 28 11.63 -10.64 -19.98
CA PRO A 28 12.44 -11.13 -21.11
C PRO A 28 11.61 -11.45 -22.36
N SER A 29 10.30 -11.67 -22.22
CA SER A 29 9.38 -11.86 -23.34
C SER A 29 8.92 -10.55 -23.99
N ASN A 30 9.26 -9.40 -23.39
CA ASN A 30 8.64 -8.09 -23.65
C ASN A 30 7.11 -8.07 -23.46
N GLY A 31 6.55 -9.07 -22.78
CA GLY A 31 5.13 -9.21 -22.49
C GLY A 31 4.89 -9.78 -21.09
N TYR A 32 3.67 -10.24 -20.84
CA TYR A 32 3.24 -10.71 -19.51
C TYR A 32 3.74 -12.13 -19.19
N LYS A 33 4.07 -12.91 -20.22
CA LYS A 33 4.58 -14.27 -20.11
C LYS A 33 5.95 -14.33 -19.42
N PRO A 34 6.09 -15.08 -18.30
CA PRO A 34 7.39 -15.38 -17.72
C PRO A 34 8.26 -16.22 -18.67
N SER A 35 9.57 -16.03 -18.62
CA SER A 35 10.52 -16.65 -19.55
C SER A 35 11.74 -17.24 -18.86
N LYS A 36 12.23 -18.35 -19.40
CA LYS A 36 13.48 -18.98 -18.96
C LYS A 36 14.67 -18.08 -19.28
N VAL A 37 15.57 -17.93 -18.32
CA VAL A 37 16.82 -17.14 -18.43
C VAL A 37 17.98 -17.89 -17.78
N ASP A 38 19.20 -17.58 -18.20
CA ASP A 38 20.41 -18.14 -17.60
C ASP A 38 20.64 -17.54 -16.19
N CYS A 39 21.09 -18.38 -15.26
CA CYS A 39 21.53 -17.97 -13.91
C CYS A 39 22.69 -18.87 -13.43
N ASP A 40 23.33 -18.51 -12.32
CA ASP A 40 24.48 -19.28 -11.82
C ASP A 40 24.09 -20.72 -11.41
N ASP A 41 24.91 -21.70 -11.80
CA ASP A 41 24.67 -23.13 -11.50
C ASP A 41 24.50 -23.46 -10.01
N ASN A 42 25.10 -22.65 -9.14
CA ASN A 42 25.09 -22.81 -7.69
C ASN A 42 24.25 -21.75 -6.97
N ILE A 43 23.42 -21.00 -7.70
CA ILE A 43 22.58 -19.96 -7.12
C ILE A 43 21.66 -20.55 -6.03
N ASN A 44 21.52 -19.80 -4.94
CA ASN A 44 20.48 -20.00 -3.96
C ASN A 44 19.68 -18.70 -3.89
N LEU A 45 18.42 -18.77 -4.29
CA LEU A 45 17.53 -17.62 -4.37
C LEU A 45 17.00 -17.21 -3.01
N VAL A 46 17.00 -18.11 -2.02
CA VAL A 46 16.43 -17.86 -0.69
C VAL A 46 17.51 -17.46 0.32
N ARG A 47 17.22 -16.42 1.09
CA ARG A 47 17.95 -16.02 2.29
C ARG A 47 17.07 -16.10 3.53
N ASP A 48 17.73 -16.19 4.69
CA ASP A 48 17.09 -16.07 5.99
C ASP A 48 16.67 -14.61 6.27
N ALA A 49 15.60 -14.43 7.04
CA ALA A 49 15.06 -13.11 7.41
C ALA A 49 15.68 -12.56 8.71
N SER A 50 16.96 -12.85 8.95
CA SER A 50 17.72 -12.39 10.12
C SER A 50 18.37 -11.01 9.96
N SER A 51 18.29 -10.44 8.77
CA SER A 51 18.77 -9.10 8.41
C SER A 51 18.02 -8.58 7.19
N VAL A 52 18.16 -7.29 6.87
CA VAL A 52 17.88 -6.81 5.52
C VAL A 52 18.84 -7.46 4.52
N SER A 53 18.48 -7.52 3.24
CA SER A 53 19.39 -8.03 2.20
C SER A 53 20.62 -7.13 2.02
N ASP A 54 21.70 -7.70 1.49
CA ASP A 54 22.90 -6.93 1.14
C ASP A 54 22.58 -5.78 0.16
N ASN A 55 21.66 -6.02 -0.79
CA ASN A 55 21.20 -5.01 -1.73
C ASN A 55 20.45 -3.87 -1.05
N GLU A 56 19.54 -4.16 -0.11
CA GLU A 56 18.86 -3.14 0.70
C GLU A 56 19.89 -2.37 1.54
N SER A 57 20.82 -3.07 2.21
CA SER A 57 21.88 -2.46 3.01
C SER A 57 22.78 -1.50 2.20
N ASP A 58 23.19 -1.91 1.00
CA ASP A 58 24.00 -1.08 0.11
C ASP A 58 23.23 0.12 -0.44
N TRP A 59 21.94 -0.06 -0.74
CA TRP A 59 21.06 1.02 -1.16
C TRP A 59 20.83 2.03 -0.03
N LEU A 60 20.65 1.57 1.21
CA LEU A 60 20.46 2.41 2.40
C LEU A 60 21.65 3.33 2.66
N LYS A 61 22.89 2.89 2.40
CA LYS A 61 24.09 3.75 2.49
C LYS A 61 23.97 4.99 1.61
N LYS A 62 23.41 4.85 0.40
CA LYS A 62 23.16 5.98 -0.50
C LYS A 62 21.98 6.82 -0.01
N ARG A 63 20.90 6.17 0.44
CA ARG A 63 19.70 6.88 0.94
C ARG A 63 20.01 7.74 2.15
N ASN A 64 20.91 7.31 3.04
CA ASN A 64 21.33 8.09 4.19
C ASN A 64 21.93 9.45 3.77
N GLN A 65 22.69 9.50 2.67
CA GLN A 65 23.26 10.74 2.14
C GLN A 65 22.20 11.71 1.59
N VAL A 66 21.04 11.20 1.16
CA VAL A 66 19.90 12.01 0.69
C VAL A 66 19.03 12.48 1.86
N THR A 67 18.75 11.58 2.82
CA THR A 67 17.84 11.85 3.94
C THR A 67 18.44 12.83 4.96
N LEU A 68 19.75 12.74 5.24
CA LEU A 68 20.43 13.62 6.21
C LEU A 68 20.27 15.13 5.93
N PRO A 69 20.63 15.65 4.74
CA PRO A 69 20.47 17.07 4.45
C PRO A 69 18.99 17.49 4.43
N ALA A 70 18.09 16.64 3.93
CA ALA A 70 16.65 16.92 3.92
C ALA A 70 16.08 17.01 5.34
N LEU A 71 16.46 16.07 6.21
CA LEU A 71 16.04 16.02 7.61
C LEU A 71 16.55 17.23 8.38
N LYS A 72 17.81 17.62 8.13
CA LYS A 72 18.41 18.80 8.74
C LYS A 72 17.64 20.07 8.38
N ASP A 73 17.30 20.27 7.11
CA ASP A 73 16.49 21.42 6.68
C ASP A 73 15.09 21.40 7.31
N PHE A 74 14.42 20.24 7.26
CA PHE A 74 13.08 20.06 7.83
C PHE A 74 13.05 20.43 9.32
N LEU A 75 13.97 19.88 10.12
CA LEU A 75 14.03 20.14 11.57
C LEU A 75 14.36 21.60 11.87
N LYS A 76 15.25 22.24 11.12
CA LYS A 76 15.58 23.67 11.30
C LYS A 76 14.36 24.56 11.04
N ARG A 77 13.56 24.25 10.02
CA ARG A 77 12.29 24.94 9.77
C ARG A 77 11.26 24.66 10.87
N GLY A 78 11.08 23.39 11.25
CA GLY A 78 10.11 23.00 12.27
C GLY A 78 10.37 23.64 13.64
N PHE A 79 11.63 23.80 14.04
CA PHE A 79 12.00 24.41 15.32
C PHE A 79 12.09 25.93 15.33
N LYS A 80 11.89 26.61 14.19
CA LYS A 80 12.00 28.07 14.08
C LYS A 80 11.13 28.82 15.11
N ASN A 81 9.95 28.29 15.45
CA ASN A 81 9.05 28.89 16.45
C ASN A 81 9.35 28.46 17.89
N PHE A 82 10.22 27.47 18.10
CA PHE A 82 10.57 26.94 19.43
C PHE A 82 11.92 27.43 19.93
N THR A 83 12.90 27.58 19.03
CA THR A 83 14.25 28.03 19.37
C THR A 83 14.99 28.57 18.15
N SER A 84 15.91 29.50 18.37
CA SER A 84 16.91 29.92 17.37
C SER A 84 18.20 29.09 17.43
N ASP A 85 18.39 28.29 18.48
CA ASP A 85 19.55 27.41 18.64
C ASP A 85 19.33 26.10 17.86
N THR A 86 20.20 25.83 16.89
CA THR A 86 20.18 24.62 16.06
C THR A 86 21.26 23.61 16.42
N SER A 87 22.01 23.86 17.51
CA SER A 87 23.12 23.01 17.98
C SER A 87 22.67 21.57 18.23
N LEU A 88 21.48 21.36 18.79
CA LEU A 88 20.89 20.03 18.98
C LEU A 88 20.79 19.26 17.66
N ILE A 89 20.25 19.91 16.62
CA ILE A 89 20.07 19.30 15.29
C ILE A 89 21.45 19.00 14.68
N ASP A 90 22.36 19.98 14.73
CA ASP A 90 23.70 19.81 14.17
C ASP A 90 24.49 18.70 14.89
N ASN A 91 24.34 18.56 16.21
CA ASN A 91 24.98 17.51 17.00
C ASN A 91 24.39 16.13 16.71
N LEU A 92 23.06 15.98 16.72
CA LEU A 92 22.38 14.70 16.48
C LEU A 92 22.62 14.19 15.04
N LEU A 93 22.69 15.09 14.06
CA LEU A 93 22.89 14.74 12.65
C LEU A 93 24.35 14.81 12.19
N SER A 94 25.30 15.04 13.11
CA SER A 94 26.74 15.03 12.79
C SER A 94 27.29 13.63 12.50
N ASP A 95 26.58 12.61 12.96
CA ASP A 95 26.92 11.20 12.84
C ASP A 95 25.72 10.49 12.20
N GLU A 96 25.93 9.92 11.02
CA GLU A 96 24.85 9.27 10.25
C GLU A 96 24.18 8.15 11.05
N SER A 97 24.91 7.47 11.93
CA SER A 97 24.37 6.40 12.77
C SER A 97 23.43 6.90 13.87
N LYS A 98 23.45 8.21 14.17
CA LYS A 98 22.61 8.85 15.18
C LYS A 98 21.42 9.59 14.59
N ALA A 99 21.37 9.71 13.26
CA ALA A 99 20.25 10.35 12.59
C ALA A 99 18.98 9.51 12.74
N PRO A 100 17.83 10.12 13.07
CA PRO A 100 16.56 9.41 13.12
C PRO A 100 16.18 8.85 11.75
N LYS A 101 15.76 7.59 11.73
CA LYS A 101 15.22 6.94 10.53
C LYS A 101 13.71 7.04 10.50
N ILE A 102 13.18 7.58 9.41
CA ILE A 102 11.76 7.87 9.24
C ILE A 102 11.14 6.88 8.26
N ALA A 103 9.96 6.35 8.58
CA ALA A 103 9.15 5.59 7.64
C ALA A 103 7.75 6.18 7.49
N VAL A 104 7.13 5.95 6.34
CA VAL A 104 5.74 6.31 6.05
C VAL A 104 4.98 5.05 5.64
N ALA A 105 3.79 4.85 6.20
CA ALA A 105 2.93 3.71 5.93
C ALA A 105 1.55 4.20 5.43
N CYS A 106 1.18 3.79 4.22
CA CYS A 106 -0.06 4.18 3.54
C CYS A 106 -1.08 3.04 3.63
N SER A 107 -2.23 3.30 4.28
CA SER A 107 -3.26 2.28 4.48
C SER A 107 -3.96 1.83 3.21
N GLY A 108 -4.68 0.70 3.30
CA GLY A 108 -5.64 0.26 2.29
C GLY A 108 -6.96 1.03 2.31
N GLY A 109 -7.81 0.74 1.32
CA GLY A 109 -9.11 1.40 1.15
C GLY A 109 -9.44 1.86 -0.28
N GLY A 110 -8.94 1.15 -1.31
CA GLY A 110 -9.21 1.45 -2.71
C GLY A 110 -8.79 2.86 -3.14
N TYR A 111 -9.54 3.47 -4.07
CA TYR A 111 -9.24 4.81 -4.57
C TYR A 111 -9.41 5.91 -3.52
N ARG A 112 -10.23 5.70 -2.47
CA ARG A 112 -10.26 6.61 -1.33
C ARG A 112 -8.87 6.72 -0.70
N ALA A 113 -8.28 5.57 -0.36
CA ALA A 113 -6.97 5.53 0.26
C ALA A 113 -5.88 6.07 -0.67
N MET A 114 -5.94 5.73 -1.96
CA MET A 114 -5.01 6.27 -2.96
C MET A 114 -5.06 7.81 -3.04
N LEU A 115 -6.26 8.39 -3.23
CA LEU A 115 -6.42 9.82 -3.47
C LEU A 115 -6.25 10.66 -2.19
N SER A 116 -6.85 10.24 -1.08
CA SER A 116 -6.68 10.93 0.20
C SER A 116 -5.24 10.77 0.70
N GLY A 117 -4.66 9.57 0.61
CA GLY A 117 -3.25 9.32 0.89
C GLY A 117 -2.30 10.13 0.00
N ALA A 118 -2.63 10.35 -1.28
CA ALA A 118 -1.86 11.24 -2.14
C ALA A 118 -1.84 12.67 -1.62
N GLY A 119 -2.98 13.15 -1.10
CA GLY A 119 -3.06 14.41 -0.36
C GLY A 119 -2.12 14.45 0.83
N MET A 120 -2.21 13.43 1.69
CA MET A 120 -1.39 13.31 2.89
C MET A 120 0.11 13.27 2.58
N LEU A 121 0.50 12.52 1.55
CA LEU A 121 1.89 12.39 1.13
C LEU A 121 2.40 13.67 0.43
N SER A 122 1.54 14.35 -0.33
CA SER A 122 1.88 15.63 -0.98
C SER A 122 2.13 16.74 0.04
N ALA A 123 1.45 16.71 1.19
CA ALA A 123 1.77 17.59 2.31
C ALA A 123 3.19 17.37 2.86
N MET A 124 3.76 16.17 2.70
CA MET A 124 5.12 15.84 3.16
C MET A 124 6.19 16.11 2.10
N ASP A 125 5.80 16.33 0.85
CA ASP A 125 6.68 16.42 -0.31
C ASP A 125 7.06 17.88 -0.60
N ASN A 126 8.36 18.20 -0.60
CA ASN A 126 8.80 19.56 -0.94
C ASN A 126 8.60 19.94 -2.42
N ARG A 127 8.21 18.97 -3.27
CA ARG A 127 7.87 19.18 -4.68
C ARG A 127 6.42 19.64 -4.88
N THR A 128 5.63 19.73 -3.82
CA THR A 128 4.25 20.20 -3.83
C THR A 128 4.20 21.70 -3.56
N ASP A 129 3.43 22.42 -4.37
CA ASP A 129 3.32 23.88 -4.28
C ASP A 129 2.72 24.27 -2.91
N GLY A 130 3.45 25.09 -2.16
CA GLY A 130 3.05 25.55 -0.82
C GLY A 130 3.28 24.56 0.32
N ALA A 131 3.82 23.35 0.06
CA ALA A 131 4.04 22.36 1.10
C ALA A 131 5.15 22.74 2.09
N ASN A 132 6.11 23.59 1.72
CA ASN A 132 7.14 24.06 2.65
C ASN A 132 6.61 25.11 3.63
N GLU A 133 5.60 25.89 3.21
CA GLU A 133 5.00 27.00 3.97
C GLU A 133 3.79 26.56 4.79
N HIS A 134 2.97 25.67 4.21
CA HIS A 134 1.66 25.28 4.73
C HIS A 134 1.53 23.77 4.98
N GLY A 135 2.60 23.03 4.77
CA GLY A 135 2.65 21.59 5.02
C GLY A 135 3.95 21.13 5.65
N LEU A 136 4.17 19.84 5.60
CA LEU A 136 5.34 19.13 6.12
C LEU A 136 6.38 18.90 5.00
N GLY A 137 6.48 19.81 4.02
CA GLY A 137 7.38 19.68 2.88
C GLY A 137 8.82 19.39 3.32
N GLY A 138 9.43 18.37 2.72
CA GLY A 138 10.77 17.87 3.07
C GLY A 138 10.76 16.63 3.96
N LEU A 139 9.63 16.30 4.59
CA LEU A 139 9.49 15.08 5.38
C LEU A 139 9.60 13.83 4.50
N LEU A 140 9.00 13.83 3.31
CA LEU A 140 9.11 12.72 2.36
C LEU A 140 10.55 12.53 1.87
N GLN A 141 11.26 13.63 1.62
CA GLN A 141 12.69 13.59 1.27
C GLN A 141 13.55 13.05 2.41
N SER A 142 13.09 13.21 3.66
CA SER A 142 13.75 12.70 4.87
C SER A 142 13.39 11.23 5.16
N ALA A 143 12.36 10.67 4.52
CA ALA A 143 11.90 9.30 4.77
C ALA A 143 12.83 8.25 4.14
N THR A 144 13.11 7.18 4.87
CA THR A 144 13.90 6.04 4.40
C THR A 144 13.03 4.99 3.74
N TYR A 145 11.85 4.69 4.31
CA TYR A 145 10.92 3.68 3.80
C TYR A 145 9.55 4.29 3.49
N LEU A 146 8.90 3.76 2.46
CA LEU A 146 7.52 4.08 2.09
C LEU A 146 6.77 2.77 1.80
N ALA A 147 5.89 2.38 2.72
CA ALA A 147 5.12 1.14 2.61
C ALA A 147 3.66 1.39 2.24
N GLY A 148 3.08 0.53 1.41
CA GLY A 148 1.68 0.56 1.02
C GLY A 148 1.06 -0.84 0.97
N LEU A 149 -0.23 -0.91 1.26
CA LEU A 149 -1.06 -2.10 1.00
C LEU A 149 -2.36 -1.67 0.32
N SER A 150 -2.98 -2.53 -0.48
CA SER A 150 -4.24 -2.25 -1.17
C SER A 150 -4.21 -0.90 -1.92
N GLY A 151 -5.22 -0.04 -1.75
CA GLY A 151 -5.24 1.32 -2.30
C GLY A 151 -4.04 2.20 -1.93
N GLY A 152 -3.44 2.01 -0.75
CA GLY A 152 -2.18 2.66 -0.37
C GLY A 152 -0.99 2.14 -1.17
N ASN A 153 -1.01 0.87 -1.57
CA ASN A 153 -0.01 0.31 -2.49
C ASN A 153 -0.17 0.85 -3.92
N TRP A 154 -1.40 1.16 -4.37
CA TRP A 154 -1.59 1.85 -5.65
C TRP A 154 -0.91 3.21 -5.64
N LEU A 155 -1.05 3.98 -4.55
CA LEU A 155 -0.33 5.23 -4.37
C LEU A 155 1.19 5.01 -4.40
N VAL A 156 1.73 4.18 -3.51
CA VAL A 156 3.18 3.97 -3.38
C VAL A 156 3.79 3.42 -4.68
N GLY A 157 3.17 2.39 -5.24
CA GLY A 157 3.61 1.74 -6.48
C GLY A 157 3.58 2.68 -7.67
N THR A 158 2.48 3.41 -7.89
CA THR A 158 2.42 4.33 -9.05
C THR A 158 3.40 5.48 -8.93
N LEU A 159 3.68 6.02 -7.74
CA LEU A 159 4.71 7.04 -7.59
C LEU A 159 6.12 6.47 -7.87
N ALA A 160 6.48 5.36 -7.24
CA ALA A 160 7.81 4.74 -7.39
C ALA A 160 8.09 4.31 -8.85
N TYR A 161 7.11 3.67 -9.49
CA TYR A 161 7.25 3.03 -10.80
C TYR A 161 6.86 3.94 -11.98
N ASN A 162 6.51 5.21 -11.75
CA ASN A 162 6.46 6.25 -12.79
C ASN A 162 7.61 7.25 -12.61
N ASN A 163 8.85 6.73 -12.56
CA ASN A 163 10.07 7.52 -12.41
C ASN A 163 10.05 8.47 -11.20
N TRP A 164 9.57 7.98 -10.06
CA TRP A 164 9.40 8.77 -8.83
C TRP A 164 8.65 10.10 -9.05
N THR A 165 7.55 10.06 -9.79
CA THR A 165 6.68 11.23 -10.00
C THR A 165 6.15 11.78 -8.67
N SER A 166 5.76 13.06 -8.64
CA SER A 166 5.14 13.68 -7.47
C SER A 166 3.63 13.78 -7.66
N VAL A 167 2.88 13.81 -6.55
CA VAL A 167 1.42 14.04 -6.60
C VAL A 167 1.11 15.38 -7.27
N GLN A 168 1.93 16.41 -7.05
CA GLN A 168 1.80 17.70 -7.73
C GLN A 168 1.92 17.57 -9.25
N ALA A 169 2.90 16.80 -9.74
CA ALA A 169 3.07 16.57 -11.17
C ALA A 169 1.87 15.83 -11.78
N ILE A 170 1.27 14.88 -11.06
CA ILE A 170 0.04 14.21 -11.49
C ILE A 170 -1.11 15.21 -11.55
N VAL A 171 -1.35 15.97 -10.48
CA VAL A 171 -2.40 17.01 -10.40
C VAL A 171 -2.29 18.00 -11.55
N ASN A 172 -1.09 18.49 -11.84
CA ASN A 172 -0.84 19.44 -12.93
C ASN A 172 -1.15 18.86 -14.33
N ASN A 173 -1.14 17.54 -14.47
CA ASN A 173 -1.36 16.83 -15.73
C ASN A 173 -2.66 16.02 -15.76
N MET A 174 -3.58 16.18 -14.80
CA MET A 174 -4.81 15.37 -14.68
C MET A 174 -5.77 15.45 -15.87
N THR A 175 -5.57 16.41 -16.77
CA THR A 175 -6.41 16.62 -17.96
C THR A 175 -5.72 16.23 -19.27
N GLN A 176 -4.52 15.64 -19.21
CA GLN A 176 -3.82 15.13 -20.39
C GLN A 176 -4.27 13.70 -20.70
N ASP A 177 -4.24 13.30 -21.96
CA ASP A 177 -4.79 12.01 -22.42
C ASP A 177 -4.04 10.79 -21.83
N ASP A 178 -2.76 10.92 -21.48
CA ASP A 178 -1.94 9.87 -20.85
C ASP A 178 -1.70 10.13 -19.35
N SER A 179 -2.61 10.85 -18.69
CA SER A 179 -2.49 11.13 -17.26
C SER A 179 -2.61 9.85 -16.43
N ILE A 180 -1.66 9.62 -15.53
CA ILE A 180 -1.82 8.55 -14.54
C ILE A 180 -2.96 8.91 -13.57
N TRP A 181 -3.67 7.90 -13.11
CA TRP A 181 -4.89 8.03 -12.29
C TRP A 181 -6.05 8.71 -13.00
N ASP A 182 -6.15 8.67 -14.34
CA ASP A 182 -7.43 8.94 -14.99
C ASP A 182 -8.42 7.79 -14.77
N ILE A 183 -9.26 7.99 -13.75
CA ILE A 183 -10.30 7.07 -13.29
C ILE A 183 -11.68 7.71 -13.43
N SER A 184 -11.83 8.60 -14.41
CA SER A 184 -13.10 9.27 -14.71
C SER A 184 -14.12 8.30 -15.30
N HIS A 185 -13.65 7.25 -15.97
CA HIS A 185 -14.46 6.14 -16.46
C HIS A 185 -14.29 4.89 -15.58
N SER A 186 -15.29 4.01 -15.61
CA SER A 186 -15.23 2.74 -14.90
C SER A 186 -14.12 1.86 -15.46
N ILE A 187 -13.43 1.13 -14.58
CA ILE A 187 -12.42 0.14 -14.96
C ILE A 187 -12.98 -0.94 -15.91
N VAL A 188 -14.30 -1.17 -15.89
CA VAL A 188 -15.01 -2.13 -16.77
C VAL A 188 -15.22 -1.57 -18.18
N THR A 189 -15.50 -0.27 -18.29
CA THR A 189 -15.78 0.43 -19.55
C THR A 189 -14.85 1.63 -19.71
N PRO A 190 -13.54 1.40 -19.86
CA PRO A 190 -12.56 2.46 -19.77
C PRO A 190 -12.65 3.48 -20.91
N GLY A 191 -13.15 3.09 -22.09
CA GLY A 191 -13.41 4.00 -23.21
C GLY A 191 -14.69 4.84 -23.04
N GLY A 192 -15.41 4.70 -21.93
CA GLY A 192 -16.69 5.39 -21.70
C GLY A 192 -17.72 5.02 -22.77
N PHE A 193 -18.10 5.98 -23.61
CA PHE A 193 -19.01 5.74 -24.75
C PHE A 193 -18.33 5.03 -25.93
N ASN A 194 -16.99 5.00 -25.98
CA ASN A 194 -16.22 4.26 -26.97
C ASN A 194 -16.09 2.78 -26.57
N ILE A 195 -17.08 1.98 -26.94
CA ILE A 195 -17.10 0.55 -26.63
C ILE A 195 -15.98 -0.23 -27.33
N PHE A 196 -15.53 0.21 -28.51
CA PHE A 196 -14.47 -0.47 -29.26
C PHE A 196 -13.12 -0.39 -28.57
N GLU A 197 -12.81 0.78 -27.99
CA GLU A 197 -11.60 0.94 -27.18
C GLU A 197 -11.65 0.09 -25.91
N SER A 198 -12.83 -0.01 -25.27
CA SER A 198 -13.01 -0.90 -24.13
C SER A 198 -12.77 -2.36 -24.55
N ILE A 199 -13.38 -2.82 -25.64
CA ILE A 199 -13.20 -4.18 -26.16
C ILE A 199 -11.72 -4.45 -26.48
N SER A 200 -11.06 -3.57 -27.24
CA SER A 200 -9.64 -3.71 -27.59
C SER A 200 -8.76 -3.86 -26.36
N ARG A 201 -8.98 -3.05 -25.32
CA ARG A 201 -8.22 -3.16 -24.07
C ARG A 201 -8.44 -4.49 -23.37
N TRP A 202 -9.68 -4.97 -23.34
CA TRP A 202 -9.98 -6.25 -22.72
C TRP A 202 -9.47 -7.43 -23.55
N ASP A 203 -9.43 -7.32 -24.88
CA ASP A 203 -8.78 -8.31 -25.75
C ASP A 203 -7.26 -8.36 -25.43
N ASP A 204 -6.57 -7.21 -25.32
CA ASP A 204 -5.15 -7.15 -24.92
C ASP A 204 -4.90 -7.79 -23.55
N ILE A 205 -5.82 -7.59 -22.59
CA ILE A 205 -5.75 -8.22 -21.26
C ILE A 205 -5.93 -9.74 -21.37
N SER A 206 -6.88 -10.21 -22.18
CA SER A 206 -7.10 -11.65 -22.42
C SER A 206 -5.84 -12.28 -22.97
N ASP A 207 -5.29 -11.71 -24.06
CA ASP A 207 -4.09 -12.21 -24.73
C ASP A 207 -2.91 -12.30 -23.75
N ALA A 208 -2.70 -11.27 -22.92
CA ALA A 208 -1.65 -11.27 -21.91
C ALA A 208 -1.80 -12.42 -20.89
N VAL A 209 -3.00 -12.64 -20.37
CA VAL A 209 -3.27 -13.69 -19.38
C VAL A 209 -3.20 -15.09 -20.01
N GLU A 210 -3.71 -15.25 -21.23
CA GLU A 210 -3.60 -16.47 -22.03
C GLU A 210 -2.14 -16.82 -22.34
N ASP A 211 -1.31 -15.84 -22.72
CA ASP A 211 0.13 -16.03 -22.95
C ASP A 211 0.86 -16.59 -21.72
N LYS A 212 0.49 -16.14 -20.51
CA LYS A 212 1.04 -16.67 -19.25
C LYS A 212 0.56 -18.10 -18.98
N LYS A 213 -0.72 -18.39 -19.24
CA LYS A 213 -1.32 -19.73 -19.11
C LYS A 213 -0.68 -20.72 -20.09
N ASP A 214 -0.51 -20.34 -21.35
CA ASP A 214 0.12 -21.14 -22.42
C ASP A 214 1.63 -21.36 -22.16
N ALA A 215 2.26 -20.49 -21.38
CA ALA A 215 3.62 -20.70 -20.89
C ALA A 215 3.70 -21.73 -19.73
N GLY A 216 2.57 -22.24 -19.26
CA GLY A 216 2.47 -23.27 -18.23
C GLY A 216 2.40 -22.73 -16.80
N TYR A 217 2.12 -21.43 -16.61
CA TYR A 217 1.95 -20.83 -15.28
C TYR A 217 0.48 -20.70 -14.92
N ASN A 218 0.16 -20.89 -13.64
CA ASN A 218 -1.18 -20.66 -13.16
C ASN A 218 -1.54 -19.16 -13.25
N THR A 219 -2.81 -18.92 -13.53
CA THR A 219 -3.42 -17.59 -13.55
C THR A 219 -4.61 -17.56 -12.60
N SER A 220 -5.03 -16.36 -12.23
CA SER A 220 -6.16 -16.09 -11.33
C SER A 220 -6.88 -14.82 -11.78
N ILE A 221 -8.04 -14.51 -11.19
CA ILE A 221 -8.74 -13.24 -11.41
C ILE A 221 -7.82 -12.05 -11.07
N THR A 222 -6.87 -12.23 -10.14
CA THR A 222 -5.88 -11.22 -9.79
C THR A 222 -5.00 -10.80 -10.98
N ASP A 223 -4.71 -11.71 -11.93
CA ASP A 223 -4.00 -11.36 -13.17
C ASP A 223 -4.80 -10.35 -13.99
N ILE A 224 -6.09 -10.63 -14.21
CA ILE A 224 -7.01 -9.75 -14.94
C ILE A 224 -7.12 -8.40 -14.23
N TRP A 225 -7.34 -8.42 -12.91
CA TRP A 225 -7.45 -7.22 -12.08
C TRP A 225 -6.19 -6.36 -12.12
N GLY A 226 -5.01 -6.97 -11.93
CA GLY A 226 -3.72 -6.30 -11.98
C GLY A 226 -3.45 -5.67 -13.35
N ARG A 227 -3.79 -6.37 -14.45
CA ARG A 227 -3.68 -5.80 -15.80
C ARG A 227 -4.65 -4.64 -16.02
N ALA A 228 -5.91 -4.77 -15.61
CA ALA A 228 -6.92 -3.72 -15.76
C ALA A 228 -6.52 -2.43 -15.02
N LEU A 229 -6.01 -2.55 -13.79
CA LEU A 229 -5.45 -1.42 -13.03
C LEU A 229 -4.29 -0.74 -13.75
N SER A 230 -3.41 -1.55 -14.37
CA SER A 230 -2.16 -1.07 -14.95
C SER A 230 -2.35 -0.04 -16.07
N TYR A 231 -3.46 -0.08 -16.81
CA TYR A 231 -3.74 0.93 -17.84
C TYR A 231 -3.96 2.33 -17.26
N GLY A 232 -4.53 2.44 -16.06
CA GLY A 232 -4.67 3.74 -15.38
C GLY A 232 -3.41 4.16 -14.61
N PHE A 233 -2.50 3.22 -14.36
CA PHE A 233 -1.30 3.43 -13.54
C PHE A 233 -0.04 3.68 -14.37
N PHE A 234 0.05 3.06 -15.55
CA PHE A 234 1.18 3.15 -16.47
C PHE A 234 0.74 3.41 -17.92
N PRO A 235 -0.15 4.40 -18.18
CA PRO A 235 -0.70 4.67 -19.52
C PRO A 235 0.36 4.99 -20.57
N SER A 236 1.50 5.55 -20.17
CA SER A 236 2.62 5.87 -21.07
C SER A 236 3.43 4.65 -21.53
N LEU A 237 3.23 3.49 -20.91
CA LEU A 237 3.89 2.24 -21.27
C LEU A 237 2.98 1.40 -22.16
N LYS A 238 3.59 0.66 -23.11
CA LYS A 238 2.88 -0.26 -23.99
C LYS A 238 1.94 -1.17 -23.18
N ASP A 239 0.67 -1.17 -23.57
CA ASP A 239 -0.41 -1.98 -22.99
C ASP A 239 -0.50 -1.87 -21.46
N GLY A 240 -0.24 -0.67 -20.91
CA GLY A 240 -0.20 -0.44 -19.46
C GLY A 240 0.97 -1.15 -18.79
N GLY A 241 2.15 -1.21 -19.42
CA GLY A 241 3.33 -1.87 -18.85
C GLY A 241 3.22 -3.38 -18.80
N VAL A 242 2.81 -4.01 -19.91
CA VAL A 242 2.64 -5.47 -19.99
C VAL A 242 3.91 -6.27 -19.69
N GLY A 243 5.08 -5.73 -20.02
CA GLY A 243 6.39 -6.31 -19.70
C GLY A 243 7.09 -5.67 -18.49
N TYR A 244 6.41 -4.82 -17.71
CA TYR A 244 7.02 -4.07 -16.63
C TYR A 244 7.01 -4.86 -15.31
N THR A 245 8.15 -4.93 -14.62
CA THR A 245 8.36 -5.81 -13.47
C THR A 245 8.81 -5.03 -12.24
N ILE A 246 8.65 -5.63 -11.04
CA ILE A 246 9.12 -5.03 -9.78
C ILE A 246 10.65 -4.86 -9.83
N ASP A 247 11.38 -5.84 -10.34
CA ASP A 247 12.82 -5.72 -10.50
C ASP A 247 13.24 -4.63 -11.49
N SER A 248 12.36 -4.16 -12.39
CA SER A 248 12.62 -3.01 -13.29
C SER A 248 13.11 -1.77 -12.57
N LEU A 249 12.67 -1.56 -11.33
CA LEU A 249 13.07 -0.38 -10.57
C LEU A 249 14.58 -0.37 -10.26
N ARG A 250 15.24 -1.53 -10.20
CA ARG A 250 16.69 -1.67 -9.95
C ARG A 250 17.54 -0.92 -10.97
N ASP A 251 17.05 -0.81 -12.20
CA ASP A 251 17.78 -0.17 -13.31
C ASP A 251 17.46 1.33 -13.44
N SER A 252 16.43 1.82 -12.74
CA SER A 252 16.03 3.22 -12.77
C SER A 252 17.04 4.13 -12.08
N ASP A 253 17.42 5.24 -12.71
CA ASP A 253 18.40 6.18 -12.15
C ASP A 253 17.94 6.76 -10.81
N VAL A 254 16.66 7.13 -10.69
CA VAL A 254 16.09 7.65 -9.43
C VAL A 254 16.20 6.64 -8.28
N PHE A 255 16.14 5.33 -8.57
CA PHE A 255 16.31 4.29 -7.57
C PHE A 255 17.79 4.02 -7.29
N LYS A 256 18.64 3.89 -8.31
CA LYS A 256 20.10 3.66 -8.14
C LYS A 256 20.79 4.79 -7.36
N ASN A 257 20.26 6.01 -7.47
CA ASN A 257 20.70 7.21 -6.75
C ASN A 257 20.01 7.40 -5.39
N ALA A 258 19.08 6.51 -5.01
CA ALA A 258 18.31 6.56 -3.77
C ALA A 258 17.54 7.87 -3.56
N GLU A 259 16.98 8.44 -4.65
CA GLU A 259 16.25 9.72 -4.63
C GLU A 259 14.83 9.59 -4.06
N MET A 260 14.26 8.38 -4.10
CA MET A 260 12.98 8.01 -3.46
C MET A 260 13.20 7.24 -2.15
N PRO A 261 12.23 7.22 -1.21
CA PRO A 261 12.22 6.24 -0.12
C PRO A 261 12.10 4.82 -0.67
N PHE A 262 12.61 3.83 0.06
CA PHE A 262 12.56 2.43 -0.31
C PHE A 262 11.10 1.94 -0.36
N PRO A 263 10.57 1.56 -1.53
CA PRO A 263 9.16 1.23 -1.67
C PRO A 263 8.89 -0.21 -1.23
N ILE A 264 7.82 -0.40 -0.47
CA ILE A 264 7.39 -1.69 0.08
C ILE A 264 5.91 -1.90 -0.24
N SER A 265 5.58 -3.02 -0.87
CA SER A 265 4.21 -3.49 -1.07
C SER A 265 3.92 -4.65 -0.11
N LEU A 266 2.75 -4.64 0.54
CA LEU A 266 2.36 -5.72 1.46
C LEU A 266 1.17 -6.53 0.93
N ALA A 267 1.22 -7.84 1.12
CA ALA A 267 0.12 -8.78 0.95
C ALA A 267 0.07 -9.72 2.16
N VAL A 268 -0.99 -10.52 2.27
CA VAL A 268 -1.14 -11.50 3.35
C VAL A 268 -1.36 -12.89 2.75
N GLY A 269 -0.81 -13.92 3.39
CA GLY A 269 -1.00 -15.32 2.98
C GLY A 269 -2.36 -15.86 3.43
N ARG A 270 -3.10 -16.49 2.52
CA ARG A 270 -4.34 -17.23 2.83
C ARG A 270 -4.46 -18.48 1.97
N TYR A 271 -4.69 -19.63 2.60
CA TYR A 271 -4.94 -20.88 1.87
C TYR A 271 -6.38 -20.95 1.32
N PRO A 272 -6.58 -21.56 0.14
CA PRO A 272 -7.91 -21.86 -0.40
C PRO A 272 -8.78 -22.64 0.59
N GLY A 273 -10.07 -22.31 0.67
CA GLY A 273 -11.03 -22.95 1.57
C GLY A 273 -11.01 -22.43 3.01
N THR A 274 -10.28 -21.34 3.28
CA THR A 274 -10.37 -20.58 4.54
C THR A 274 -11.03 -19.23 4.25
N SER A 275 -12.11 -18.91 4.95
CA SER A 275 -12.85 -17.64 4.77
C SER A 275 -12.49 -16.58 5.82
N VAL A 276 -11.68 -16.94 6.82
CA VAL A 276 -11.24 -16.04 7.88
C VAL A 276 -9.74 -15.89 7.84
N ILE A 277 -9.28 -14.68 7.55
CA ILE A 277 -7.89 -14.28 7.76
C ILE A 277 -7.84 -13.73 9.18
N ASN A 278 -7.07 -14.40 10.02
CA ASN A 278 -6.88 -13.97 11.40
C ASN A 278 -5.59 -13.15 11.51
N LEU A 279 -5.41 -12.51 12.66
CA LEU A 279 -4.16 -11.85 13.05
C LEU A 279 -2.90 -12.72 12.97
N ASN A 280 -3.03 -14.04 12.80
CA ASN A 280 -1.91 -14.97 12.65
C ASN A 280 -1.58 -15.28 11.18
N ALA A 281 -2.21 -14.60 10.22
CA ALA A 281 -1.84 -14.73 8.83
C ALA A 281 -0.39 -14.25 8.60
N THR A 282 0.26 -14.86 7.62
CA THR A 282 1.66 -14.55 7.29
C THR A 282 1.70 -13.30 6.41
N ASN A 283 2.46 -12.28 6.82
CA ASN A 283 2.60 -11.05 6.07
C ASN A 283 3.72 -11.20 5.05
N PHE A 284 3.42 -10.91 3.78
CA PHE A 284 4.37 -10.95 2.69
C PHE A 284 4.70 -9.54 2.22
N GLU A 285 5.99 -9.25 2.22
CA GLU A 285 6.54 -8.02 1.66
C GLU A 285 7.05 -8.30 0.24
N PHE A 286 6.83 -7.34 -0.65
CA PHE A 286 7.51 -7.20 -1.93
C PHE A 286 8.27 -5.87 -1.94
N ASN A 287 9.52 -5.92 -2.33
CA ASN A 287 10.34 -4.73 -2.57
C ASN A 287 11.16 -4.93 -3.86
N PRO A 288 11.90 -3.91 -4.34
CA PRO A 288 12.62 -4.01 -5.61
C PRO A 288 13.62 -5.17 -5.68
N PHE A 289 14.13 -5.66 -4.56
CA PHE A 289 15.12 -6.72 -4.50
C PHE A 289 14.54 -8.11 -4.23
N GLU A 290 13.46 -8.21 -3.46
CA GLU A 290 13.00 -9.49 -2.93
C GLU A 290 11.52 -9.51 -2.55
N MET A 291 10.97 -10.71 -2.46
CA MET A 291 9.73 -10.97 -1.76
C MET A 291 9.93 -12.00 -0.65
N GLY A 292 9.13 -11.91 0.40
CA GLY A 292 9.24 -12.84 1.52
C GLY A 292 8.50 -12.38 2.75
N SER A 293 8.84 -12.98 3.89
CA SER A 293 8.22 -12.68 5.17
C SER A 293 9.24 -12.67 6.29
N TRP A 294 9.05 -11.71 7.20
CA TRP A 294 9.73 -11.66 8.49
C TRP A 294 9.12 -12.65 9.49
N ASP A 295 7.86 -13.05 9.31
CA ASP A 295 7.13 -13.92 10.23
C ASP A 295 7.75 -15.33 10.27
N TYR A 296 7.77 -15.94 11.45
CA TYR A 296 8.38 -17.26 11.67
C TYR A 296 7.67 -18.43 10.96
N THR A 297 6.50 -18.24 10.36
CA THR A 297 5.88 -19.21 9.44
C THR A 297 6.56 -19.31 8.07
N LEU A 298 7.51 -18.42 7.77
CA LEU A 298 8.37 -18.51 6.60
C LEU A 298 9.81 -18.07 6.89
N HIS A 299 9.97 -16.90 7.53
CA HIS A 299 11.23 -16.29 7.95
C HIS A 299 12.30 -16.32 6.86
N SER A 300 11.91 -15.96 5.64
CA SER A 300 12.77 -16.09 4.46
C SER A 300 12.33 -15.15 3.35
N PHE A 301 13.30 -14.72 2.56
CA PHE A 301 13.12 -13.89 1.38
C PHE A 301 13.77 -14.53 0.17
N THR A 302 13.20 -14.29 -1.01
CA THR A 302 13.72 -14.73 -2.30
C THR A 302 13.92 -13.55 -3.24
N ASP A 303 14.90 -13.61 -4.15
CA ASP A 303 15.04 -12.59 -5.20
C ASP A 303 13.77 -12.52 -6.06
N ILE A 304 13.11 -11.34 -6.06
CA ILE A 304 11.82 -11.12 -6.72
C ILE A 304 11.91 -11.38 -8.23
N LYS A 305 13.08 -11.12 -8.83
CA LYS A 305 13.32 -11.33 -10.26
C LYS A 305 13.09 -12.79 -10.69
N TYR A 306 13.34 -13.74 -9.77
CA TYR A 306 13.38 -15.17 -10.09
C TYR A 306 12.22 -15.98 -9.49
N VAL A 307 11.18 -15.33 -8.98
CA VAL A 307 10.07 -15.96 -8.23
C VAL A 307 9.24 -16.97 -9.03
N GLY A 308 9.30 -16.94 -10.36
CA GLY A 308 8.68 -17.95 -11.22
C GLY A 308 9.48 -19.25 -11.35
N THR A 309 10.66 -19.35 -10.71
CA THR A 309 11.55 -20.50 -10.85
C THR A 309 11.06 -21.66 -9.98
N ASN A 310 10.97 -22.87 -10.56
CA ASN A 310 10.69 -24.08 -9.78
C ASN A 310 11.92 -24.46 -8.95
N VAL A 311 11.83 -24.27 -7.65
CA VAL A 311 12.93 -24.46 -6.70
C VAL A 311 12.68 -25.59 -5.70
N SER A 312 13.73 -25.99 -5.01
CA SER A 312 13.67 -26.71 -3.74
C SER A 312 14.72 -26.11 -2.80
N ASN A 313 14.27 -25.61 -1.65
CA ASN A 313 15.08 -24.87 -0.68
C ASN A 313 15.94 -23.77 -1.35
N GLY A 314 15.28 -22.95 -2.18
CA GLY A 314 15.87 -21.82 -2.91
C GLY A 314 16.78 -22.18 -4.09
N ARG A 315 17.04 -23.46 -4.37
CA ARG A 315 17.84 -23.88 -5.54
C ARG A 315 16.94 -24.27 -6.71
N PRO A 316 17.20 -23.78 -7.94
CA PRO A 316 16.49 -24.23 -9.13
C PRO A 316 16.58 -25.75 -9.32
N LYS A 317 15.47 -26.40 -9.67
CA LYS A 317 15.47 -27.83 -10.00
C LYS A 317 16.26 -28.14 -11.29
N GLU A 318 16.27 -27.19 -12.22
CA GLU A 318 17.09 -27.22 -13.44
C GLU A 318 18.30 -26.31 -13.23
N LYS A 319 19.51 -26.88 -13.14
CA LYS A 319 20.73 -26.10 -12.91
C LYS A 319 21.00 -25.12 -14.05
N GLY A 320 21.47 -23.92 -13.68
CA GLY A 320 21.83 -22.87 -14.62
C GLY A 320 20.63 -22.16 -15.26
N GLN A 321 19.40 -22.53 -14.88
CA GLN A 321 18.19 -22.06 -15.53
C GLN A 321 17.19 -21.52 -14.50
N CYS A 322 16.87 -20.24 -14.62
CA CYS A 322 15.88 -19.55 -13.80
C CYS A 322 14.73 -19.02 -14.67
N VAL A 323 13.71 -18.44 -14.04
CA VAL A 323 12.56 -17.82 -14.71
C VAL A 323 12.47 -16.36 -14.27
N ALA A 324 12.38 -15.44 -15.23
CA ALA A 324 12.18 -14.01 -14.98
C ALA A 324 10.91 -13.48 -15.66
N GLY A 325 10.40 -12.33 -15.20
CA GLY A 325 9.18 -11.71 -15.73
C GLY A 325 7.88 -12.19 -15.07
N TYR A 326 7.96 -12.98 -13.99
CA TYR A 326 6.77 -13.38 -13.21
C TYR A 326 6.27 -12.23 -12.31
N ASP A 327 7.19 -11.39 -11.84
CA ASP A 327 6.99 -10.27 -10.92
C ASP A 327 6.45 -9.01 -11.62
N ASN A 328 5.48 -9.16 -12.53
CA ASN A 328 4.86 -8.03 -13.21
C ASN A 328 4.36 -7.00 -12.18
N THR A 329 4.70 -5.72 -12.37
CA THR A 329 4.36 -4.64 -11.43
C THR A 329 2.86 -4.57 -11.20
N GLY A 330 2.06 -4.68 -12.27
CA GLY A 330 0.60 -4.71 -12.19
C GLY A 330 0.05 -5.88 -11.38
N PHE A 331 0.65 -7.07 -11.52
CA PHE A 331 0.27 -8.26 -10.78
C PHE A 331 0.59 -8.16 -9.28
N VAL A 332 1.71 -7.54 -8.91
CA VAL A 332 2.04 -7.27 -7.48
C VAL A 332 1.10 -6.23 -6.88
N LEU A 333 0.80 -5.15 -7.61
CA LEU A 333 -0.20 -4.18 -7.18
C LEU A 333 -1.59 -4.82 -7.02
N GLY A 334 -1.98 -5.69 -7.96
CA GLY A 334 -3.23 -6.44 -7.91
C GLY A 334 -3.27 -7.47 -6.77
N THR A 335 -2.16 -8.15 -6.48
CA THR A 335 -2.05 -9.09 -5.36
C THR A 335 -2.27 -8.39 -4.02
N SER A 336 -1.66 -7.22 -3.84
CA SER A 336 -1.85 -6.40 -2.63
C SER A 336 -3.27 -5.82 -2.51
N SER A 337 -4.10 -5.92 -3.56
CA SER A 337 -5.48 -5.43 -3.60
C SER A 337 -6.50 -6.42 -4.16
N SER A 338 -6.26 -7.72 -3.95
CA SER A 338 -7.06 -8.80 -4.57
C SER A 338 -8.47 -8.92 -3.98
N LEU A 339 -8.78 -8.26 -2.87
CA LEU A 339 -10.14 -8.06 -2.34
C LEU A 339 -11.10 -7.57 -3.44
N PHE A 340 -10.61 -6.75 -4.37
CA PHE A 340 -11.41 -6.23 -5.48
C PHE A 340 -11.72 -7.26 -6.58
N ASN A 341 -11.18 -8.48 -6.50
CA ASN A 341 -11.70 -9.58 -7.31
C ASN A 341 -13.17 -9.84 -6.95
N GLN A 342 -13.55 -9.73 -5.66
CA GLN A 342 -14.96 -9.80 -5.26
C GLN A 342 -15.79 -8.69 -5.91
N PHE A 343 -15.24 -7.50 -6.11
CA PHE A 343 -15.93 -6.45 -6.85
C PHE A 343 -16.21 -6.90 -8.29
N LEU A 344 -15.24 -7.49 -9.00
CA LEU A 344 -15.45 -8.01 -10.36
C LEU A 344 -16.54 -9.09 -10.41
N LEU A 345 -16.64 -9.92 -9.37
CA LEU A 345 -17.57 -11.05 -9.28
C LEU A 345 -18.97 -10.65 -8.81
N GLN A 346 -19.07 -9.62 -7.97
CA GLN A 346 -20.34 -9.07 -7.48
C GLN A 346 -21.00 -8.11 -8.48
N LEU A 347 -20.29 -7.70 -9.54
CA LEU A 347 -20.92 -7.04 -10.67
C LEU A 347 -21.99 -7.97 -11.23
N ASN A 348 -23.26 -7.56 -11.13
CA ASN A 348 -24.42 -8.36 -11.55
C ASN A 348 -24.13 -9.02 -12.90
N THR A 349 -24.04 -10.36 -12.92
CA THR A 349 -23.59 -11.15 -14.08
C THR A 349 -24.44 -10.94 -15.32
N THR A 350 -25.67 -10.44 -15.17
CA THR A 350 -26.55 -10.03 -16.29
C THR A 350 -26.19 -8.68 -16.92
N LYS A 351 -25.37 -7.86 -16.24
CA LYS A 351 -24.92 -6.52 -16.67
C LYS A 351 -23.43 -6.46 -17.00
N LEU A 352 -22.65 -7.50 -16.70
CA LEU A 352 -21.28 -7.59 -17.18
C LEU A 352 -21.27 -7.62 -18.72
N PRO A 353 -20.43 -6.81 -19.38
CA PRO A 353 -20.23 -6.96 -20.80
C PRO A 353 -19.83 -8.41 -21.13
N LYS A 354 -20.43 -8.99 -22.18
CA LYS A 354 -20.24 -10.40 -22.53
C LYS A 354 -18.77 -10.80 -22.70
N PHE A 355 -17.93 -9.90 -23.22
CA PHE A 355 -16.50 -10.14 -23.38
C PHE A 355 -15.82 -10.37 -22.01
N LEU A 356 -16.16 -9.57 -20.99
CA LEU A 356 -15.58 -9.68 -19.65
C LEU A 356 -16.09 -10.92 -18.94
N PHE A 357 -17.39 -11.22 -19.09
CA PHE A 357 -17.95 -12.46 -18.55
C PHE A 357 -17.25 -13.69 -19.12
N ASN A 358 -17.04 -13.76 -20.44
CA ASN A 358 -16.34 -14.89 -21.07
C ASN A 358 -14.91 -15.06 -20.55
N MET A 359 -14.18 -13.94 -20.35
CA MET A 359 -12.82 -13.96 -19.83
C MET A 359 -12.75 -14.51 -18.39
N ILE A 360 -13.68 -14.10 -17.52
CA ILE A 360 -13.68 -14.56 -16.12
C ILE A 360 -14.38 -15.92 -15.94
N GLN A 361 -15.15 -16.38 -16.92
CA GLN A 361 -15.93 -17.62 -16.85
C GLN A 361 -15.04 -18.84 -16.61
N ASP A 362 -13.87 -18.90 -17.25
CA ASP A 362 -12.88 -19.98 -17.06
C ASP A 362 -12.38 -20.06 -15.61
N PHE A 363 -12.39 -18.94 -14.88
CA PHE A 363 -12.02 -18.90 -13.47
C PHE A 363 -13.22 -19.22 -12.58
N LEU A 364 -14.42 -18.75 -12.94
CA LEU A 364 -15.67 -18.98 -12.20
C LEU A 364 -16.07 -20.45 -12.11
N THR A 365 -15.75 -21.27 -13.11
CA THR A 365 -16.12 -22.70 -13.11
C THR A 365 -15.29 -23.55 -12.15
N ASP A 366 -14.10 -23.07 -11.79
CA ASP A 366 -13.12 -23.79 -10.96
C ASP A 366 -12.96 -23.20 -9.55
N LEU A 367 -13.60 -22.06 -9.26
CA LEU A 367 -13.52 -21.35 -7.98
C LEU A 367 -14.73 -21.63 -7.08
N SER A 368 -14.47 -21.93 -5.81
CA SER A 368 -15.46 -21.75 -4.73
C SER A 368 -15.48 -20.28 -4.31
N GLU A 369 -16.62 -19.75 -3.83
CA GLU A 369 -16.74 -18.37 -3.30
C GLU A 369 -15.62 -18.00 -2.30
N ASP A 370 -15.07 -18.99 -1.57
CA ASP A 370 -13.96 -18.85 -0.61
C ASP A 370 -12.55 -18.70 -1.26
N SER A 371 -12.43 -18.55 -2.59
CA SER A 371 -11.13 -18.47 -3.30
C SER A 371 -11.04 -17.35 -4.34
N ASP A 372 -12.10 -16.57 -4.46
CA ASP A 372 -12.33 -15.58 -5.51
C ASP A 372 -11.33 -14.40 -5.49
N ASP A 373 -10.79 -14.09 -4.31
CA ASP A 373 -9.86 -13.01 -4.00
C ASP A 373 -8.41 -13.49 -3.79
N ILE A 374 -8.11 -14.72 -4.20
CA ILE A 374 -6.76 -15.30 -4.10
C ILE A 374 -5.91 -14.95 -5.33
N SER A 375 -4.70 -14.46 -5.08
CA SER A 375 -3.60 -14.38 -6.02
C SER A 375 -2.76 -15.65 -5.97
N ILE A 376 -2.49 -16.23 -7.14
CA ILE A 376 -1.76 -17.50 -7.28
C ILE A 376 -0.29 -17.25 -7.66
N TRP A 377 0.61 -17.69 -6.80
CA TRP A 377 2.06 -17.68 -7.01
C TRP A 377 2.57 -19.11 -7.15
N ALA A 378 2.61 -19.59 -8.39
CA ALA A 378 3.02 -20.95 -8.74
C ALA A 378 4.05 -20.92 -9.89
N PRO A 379 5.20 -21.62 -9.76
CA PRO A 379 5.59 -22.46 -8.63
C PRO A 379 5.87 -21.67 -7.35
N ASN A 380 5.67 -22.29 -6.18
CA ASN A 380 5.97 -21.67 -4.89
C ASN A 380 7.48 -21.41 -4.74
N PRO A 381 7.92 -20.15 -4.60
CA PRO A 381 9.34 -19.82 -4.50
C PRO A 381 9.97 -20.24 -3.16
N PHE A 382 9.16 -20.63 -2.17
CA PHE A 382 9.62 -21.07 -0.85
C PHE A 382 9.50 -22.58 -0.62
N ARG A 383 9.29 -23.35 -1.69
CA ARG A 383 9.18 -24.80 -1.59
C ARG A 383 10.41 -25.41 -0.91
N ASP A 384 10.17 -26.23 0.11
CA ASP A 384 11.14 -26.96 0.92
C ASP A 384 12.14 -26.08 1.71
N VAL A 385 11.84 -24.79 1.92
CA VAL A 385 12.63 -23.91 2.81
C VAL A 385 12.64 -24.44 4.23
N LYS A 386 13.81 -24.42 4.88
CA LYS A 386 14.05 -25.05 6.20
C LYS A 386 14.19 -24.09 7.36
N ASN A 387 14.06 -22.77 7.13
CA ASN A 387 14.28 -21.73 8.14
C ASN A 387 13.06 -21.51 9.06
N ILE A 388 12.06 -22.39 8.98
CA ILE A 388 10.82 -22.30 9.75
C ILE A 388 10.99 -23.12 11.04
N PRO A 389 10.87 -22.51 12.25
CA PRO A 389 10.99 -23.26 13.49
C PRO A 389 9.89 -24.33 13.63
N ALA A 390 10.21 -25.46 14.25
CA ALA A 390 9.33 -26.64 14.30
C ALA A 390 7.96 -26.41 14.98
N ASN A 391 7.82 -25.36 15.79
CA ASN A 391 6.57 -25.00 16.45
C ASN A 391 5.66 -24.09 15.60
N TYR A 392 6.08 -23.71 14.39
CA TYR A 392 5.31 -22.94 13.42
C TYR A 392 4.80 -23.83 12.28
N SER A 393 3.73 -23.39 11.62
CA SER A 393 3.19 -24.09 10.46
C SER A 393 4.23 -24.16 9.34
N GLN A 394 4.43 -25.35 8.79
CA GLN A 394 5.33 -25.61 7.66
C GLN A 394 4.61 -25.50 6.31
N SER A 395 3.29 -25.26 6.33
CA SER A 395 2.41 -25.32 5.16
C SER A 395 2.88 -24.47 3.99
N ILE A 396 3.55 -23.33 4.25
CA ILE A 396 4.05 -22.45 3.19
C ILE A 396 5.20 -23.13 2.46
N SER A 397 6.13 -23.74 3.20
CA SER A 397 7.25 -24.47 2.60
C SER A 397 6.83 -25.79 1.94
N GLU A 398 5.77 -26.44 2.42
CA GLU A 398 5.32 -27.74 1.91
C GLU A 398 4.41 -27.63 0.67
N GLY A 399 3.78 -26.49 0.43
CA GLY A 399 2.86 -26.27 -0.68
C GLY A 399 3.55 -26.14 -2.04
N ASP A 400 2.91 -26.58 -3.13
CA ASP A 400 3.36 -26.33 -4.51
C ASP A 400 3.05 -24.90 -4.98
N THR A 401 2.10 -24.24 -4.32
CA THR A 401 1.59 -22.92 -4.64
C THR A 401 1.61 -22.04 -3.40
N LEU A 402 2.03 -20.79 -3.57
CA LEU A 402 1.85 -19.73 -2.59
C LEU A 402 0.58 -18.96 -2.93
N TYR A 403 -0.28 -18.78 -1.93
CA TYR A 403 -1.57 -18.11 -2.06
C TYR A 403 -1.58 -16.84 -1.25
N LEU A 404 -1.78 -15.71 -1.92
CA LEU A 404 -1.73 -14.38 -1.33
C LEU A 404 -3.03 -13.63 -1.58
N VAL A 405 -3.33 -12.68 -0.71
CA VAL A 405 -4.52 -11.82 -0.78
C VAL A 405 -4.17 -10.36 -0.45
N ASP A 406 -5.17 -9.47 -0.47
CA ASP A 406 -5.01 -8.07 -0.09
C ASP A 406 -4.38 -7.95 1.31
N GLY A 407 -3.38 -7.06 1.40
CA GLY A 407 -2.57 -6.89 2.61
C GLY A 407 -3.35 -6.40 3.83
N GLY A 408 -4.56 -5.87 3.67
CA GLY A 408 -5.40 -5.36 4.75
C GLY A 408 -6.38 -6.38 5.34
N GLU A 409 -6.48 -7.57 4.76
CA GLU A 409 -7.53 -8.54 5.14
C GLU A 409 -7.34 -9.19 6.52
N ASP A 410 -6.14 -9.11 7.11
CA ASP A 410 -5.88 -9.54 8.49
C ASP A 410 -6.25 -8.47 9.54
N GLY A 411 -6.80 -7.34 9.09
CA GLY A 411 -7.17 -6.20 9.91
C GLY A 411 -6.03 -5.20 10.16
N GLN A 412 -4.78 -5.52 9.79
CA GLN A 412 -3.64 -4.60 9.84
C GLN A 412 -3.61 -3.71 8.59
N ASN A 413 -4.68 -2.94 8.37
CA ASN A 413 -4.89 -2.15 7.15
C ASN A 413 -3.88 -1.00 6.93
N ILE A 414 -2.95 -0.76 7.87
CA ILE A 414 -1.74 0.06 7.71
C ILE A 414 -0.52 -0.87 7.73
N PRO A 415 0.39 -0.82 6.73
CA PRO A 415 1.49 -1.78 6.58
C PRO A 415 2.65 -1.50 7.56
N LEU A 416 2.41 -1.72 8.86
CA LEU A 416 3.35 -1.43 9.94
C LEU A 416 4.36 -2.56 10.17
N SER A 417 3.94 -3.82 10.05
CA SER A 417 4.79 -5.00 10.30
C SER A 417 6.20 -4.92 9.66
N PRO A 418 6.38 -4.63 8.36
CA PRO A 418 7.71 -4.53 7.76
C PRO A 418 8.56 -3.37 8.31
N LEU A 419 7.94 -2.35 8.90
CA LEU A 419 8.60 -1.15 9.42
C LEU A 419 8.95 -1.26 10.92
N LEU A 420 8.42 -2.27 11.61
CA LEU A 420 8.67 -2.55 13.03
C LEU A 420 9.85 -3.50 13.26
N GLN A 421 10.44 -4.03 12.19
CA GLN A 421 11.58 -4.95 12.25
C GLN A 421 12.81 -4.24 12.81
N THR A 422 13.46 -4.85 13.80
CA THR A 422 14.66 -4.28 14.43
C THR A 422 15.81 -4.13 13.44
N GLU A 423 15.85 -5.00 12.44
CA GLU A 423 16.77 -5.05 11.32
C GLU A 423 16.72 -3.77 10.47
N ARG A 424 15.57 -3.07 10.46
CA ARG A 424 15.41 -1.79 9.78
C ARG A 424 15.66 -0.59 10.66
N ASP A 425 15.72 -0.73 11.98
CA ASP A 425 16.03 0.32 12.96
C ASP A 425 15.30 1.66 12.66
N VAL A 426 13.98 1.59 12.57
CA VAL A 426 13.12 2.77 12.36
C VAL A 426 12.87 3.48 13.69
N ASP A 427 13.01 4.80 13.75
CA ASP A 427 12.78 5.58 14.98
C ASP A 427 11.36 6.14 15.07
N VAL A 428 10.76 6.48 13.92
CA VAL A 428 9.42 7.06 13.83
C VAL A 428 8.70 6.60 12.57
N ILE A 429 7.42 6.27 12.71
CA ILE A 429 6.54 5.88 11.60
C ILE A 429 5.37 6.86 11.49
N PHE A 430 5.18 7.44 10.31
CA PHE A 430 3.98 8.19 9.96
C PHE A 430 2.94 7.24 9.37
N ALA A 431 1.89 6.94 10.15
CA ALA A 431 0.84 6.01 9.80
C ALA A 431 -0.35 6.77 9.20
N LEU A 432 -0.49 6.74 7.88
CA LEU A 432 -1.54 7.42 7.12
C LEU A 432 -2.77 6.52 7.01
N ASP A 433 -3.81 6.81 7.79
CA ASP A 433 -4.98 5.94 7.92
C ASP A 433 -6.18 6.46 7.12
N ASN A 434 -6.54 5.73 6.07
CA ASN A 434 -7.70 5.97 5.21
C ASN A 434 -8.71 4.80 5.26
N SER A 435 -8.68 4.02 6.35
CA SER A 435 -9.57 2.90 6.61
C SER A 435 -11.04 3.35 6.70
N ALA A 436 -11.95 2.40 6.46
CA ALA A 436 -13.39 2.62 6.45
C ALA A 436 -14.06 1.81 7.58
N ASP A 437 -13.66 2.09 8.83
CA ASP A 437 -13.97 1.24 9.98
C ASP A 437 -15.32 1.55 10.63
N THR A 438 -15.87 2.74 10.40
CA THR A 438 -17.18 3.15 10.91
C THR A 438 -18.29 2.95 9.87
N GLU A 439 -19.55 3.01 10.30
CA GLU A 439 -20.73 3.00 9.40
C GLU A 439 -20.68 4.13 8.36
N GLU A 440 -19.95 5.21 8.65
CA GLU A 440 -19.73 6.35 7.76
C GLU A 440 -18.40 6.29 7.01
N PHE A 441 -17.68 5.16 7.03
CA PHE A 441 -16.41 4.95 6.34
C PHE A 441 -15.25 5.88 6.79
N TRP A 442 -15.23 6.22 8.08
CA TRP A 442 -14.08 6.91 8.71
C TRP A 442 -13.17 5.91 9.44
N PRO A 443 -11.87 6.20 9.59
CA PRO A 443 -10.98 5.42 10.45
C PRO A 443 -11.42 5.47 11.91
N ASN A 444 -11.22 4.38 12.65
CA ASN A 444 -11.47 4.34 14.10
C ASN A 444 -10.27 3.80 14.92
N GLY A 445 -9.10 3.66 14.30
CA GLY A 445 -7.89 3.14 14.94
C GLY A 445 -7.76 1.62 14.92
N PHE A 446 -8.68 0.88 14.26
CA PHE A 446 -8.68 -0.58 14.22
C PHE A 446 -7.34 -1.16 13.80
N SER A 447 -6.73 -0.66 12.72
CA SER A 447 -5.44 -1.19 12.27
C SER A 447 -4.32 -1.06 13.31
N LEU A 448 -4.33 -0.01 14.13
CA LEU A 448 -3.35 0.17 15.21
C LEU A 448 -3.59 -0.85 16.33
N THR A 449 -4.85 -1.06 16.71
CA THR A 449 -5.25 -2.09 17.68
C THR A 449 -4.83 -3.48 17.20
N GLN A 450 -5.10 -3.82 15.94
CA GLN A 450 -4.73 -5.11 15.35
C GLN A 450 -3.21 -5.34 15.36
N THR A 451 -2.42 -4.31 15.01
CA THR A 451 -0.95 -4.38 15.06
C THR A 451 -0.44 -4.53 16.50
N TYR A 452 -1.05 -3.80 17.45
CA TYR A 452 -0.74 -3.89 18.87
C TYR A 452 -1.09 -5.25 19.47
N GLU A 453 -2.17 -5.90 19.04
CA GLU A 453 -2.54 -7.23 19.50
C GLU A 453 -1.62 -8.30 18.91
N ARG A 454 -1.21 -8.13 17.65
CA ARG A 454 -0.36 -9.08 16.94
C ARG A 454 0.96 -9.36 17.65
N GLN A 455 1.64 -8.35 18.21
CA GLN A 455 2.93 -8.52 18.92
C GLN A 455 2.86 -9.53 20.07
N PHE A 456 1.68 -9.82 20.63
CA PHE A 456 1.53 -10.82 21.69
C PHE A 456 1.24 -12.24 21.16
N GLY A 457 0.97 -12.37 19.86
CA GLY A 457 0.76 -13.65 19.18
C GLY A 457 2.05 -14.28 18.68
N MET A 458 1.99 -15.54 18.26
CA MET A 458 3.17 -16.26 17.75
C MET A 458 3.80 -15.58 16.52
N GLN A 459 2.97 -14.94 15.68
CA GLN A 459 3.43 -14.26 14.46
C GLN A 459 4.01 -12.88 14.71
N GLY A 460 3.67 -12.23 15.82
CA GLY A 460 4.25 -10.94 16.19
C GLY A 460 5.52 -11.07 17.03
N LYS A 461 6.09 -12.27 17.14
CA LYS A 461 7.36 -12.46 17.86
C LYS A 461 8.47 -11.66 17.15
N GLY A 462 9.25 -10.89 17.91
CA GLY A 462 10.33 -10.08 17.35
C GLY A 462 9.91 -8.70 16.86
N ILE A 463 8.62 -8.34 17.00
CA ILE A 463 8.16 -6.95 16.82
C ILE A 463 7.65 -6.38 18.16
N ALA A 464 7.79 -5.08 18.32
CA ALA A 464 7.17 -4.34 19.41
C ALA A 464 6.33 -3.19 18.83
N PHE A 465 5.23 -2.86 19.49
CA PHE A 465 4.36 -1.75 19.11
C PHE A 465 3.91 -0.97 20.35
N PRO A 466 3.87 0.39 20.32
CA PRO A 466 3.49 1.14 21.50
C PRO A 466 2.06 0.86 21.93
N TYR A 467 1.75 1.13 23.21
CA TYR A 467 0.39 1.04 23.70
C TYR A 467 -0.54 1.94 22.90
N VAL A 468 -1.70 1.39 22.55
CA VAL A 468 -2.82 2.10 21.91
C VAL A 468 -4.11 1.74 22.64
N PRO A 469 -5.11 2.63 22.67
CA PRO A 469 -6.39 2.33 23.29
C PRO A 469 -7.28 1.47 22.38
N ASP A 470 -8.40 1.00 22.93
CA ASP A 470 -9.45 0.35 22.14
C ASP A 470 -10.13 1.32 21.15
N ASN A 471 -10.80 0.77 20.14
CA ASN A 471 -11.45 1.54 19.07
C ASN A 471 -12.52 2.53 19.59
N ASN A 472 -13.26 2.17 20.64
CA ASN A 472 -14.27 3.08 21.19
C ASN A 472 -13.59 4.28 21.83
N THR A 473 -12.51 4.06 22.58
CA THR A 473 -11.69 5.13 23.13
C THR A 473 -11.10 6.03 22.03
N PHE A 474 -10.61 5.46 20.92
CA PHE A 474 -10.12 6.23 19.76
C PHE A 474 -11.16 7.25 19.29
N VAL A 475 -12.41 6.80 19.11
CA VAL A 475 -13.52 7.64 18.64
C VAL A 475 -13.95 8.63 19.71
N ASN A 476 -14.15 8.17 20.95
CA ASN A 476 -14.68 8.99 22.05
C ASN A 476 -13.72 10.12 22.45
N LEU A 477 -12.41 9.91 22.36
CA LEU A 477 -11.39 10.94 22.63
C LEU A 477 -11.02 11.76 21.39
N GLY A 478 -11.63 11.45 20.24
CA GLY A 478 -11.37 12.13 18.97
C GLY A 478 -9.95 11.95 18.45
N LEU A 479 -9.29 10.83 18.78
CA LEU A 479 -7.95 10.48 18.29
C LEU A 479 -7.97 10.19 16.78
N ASN A 480 -9.13 9.79 16.25
CA ASN A 480 -9.37 9.60 14.83
C ASN A 480 -9.80 10.88 14.07
N LYS A 481 -9.79 12.05 14.73
CA LYS A 481 -10.19 13.34 14.12
C LYS A 481 -9.03 14.30 13.90
N ARG A 482 -7.82 13.91 14.31
CA ARG A 482 -6.59 14.71 14.21
C ARG A 482 -5.36 13.82 14.31
N PRO A 483 -4.18 14.30 13.88
CA PRO A 483 -2.91 13.64 14.19
C PRO A 483 -2.79 13.35 15.69
N THR A 484 -2.35 12.14 16.03
CA THR A 484 -2.16 11.65 17.42
C THR A 484 -0.86 10.84 17.49
N PHE A 485 -0.09 11.00 18.56
CA PHE A 485 1.20 10.32 18.73
C PHE A 485 1.09 9.20 19.77
N PHE A 486 1.68 8.05 19.48
CA PHE A 486 1.73 6.88 20.38
C PHE A 486 3.16 6.49 20.68
N GLY A 487 3.39 6.07 21.93
CA GLY A 487 4.72 5.67 22.40
C GLY A 487 5.69 6.83 22.65
N CYS A 488 5.20 8.05 22.89
CA CYS A 488 6.05 9.22 23.01
C CYS A 488 7.17 9.10 24.06
N ASP A 489 6.87 8.55 25.25
CA ASP A 489 7.88 8.35 26.30
C ASP A 489 8.31 6.89 26.38
N ALA A 490 9.56 6.61 26.02
CA ALA A 490 10.13 5.26 26.09
C ALA A 490 10.11 4.68 27.52
N LYS A 491 10.19 5.52 28.56
CA LYS A 491 10.17 5.05 29.96
C LYS A 491 8.83 4.44 30.35
N ASN A 492 7.75 4.79 29.64
CA ASN A 492 6.43 4.23 29.89
C ASN A 492 6.23 2.88 29.19
N LEU A 493 7.12 2.46 28.27
CA LEU A 493 6.98 1.26 27.44
C LEU A 493 7.63 0.02 28.11
N THR A 494 7.23 -0.26 29.35
CA THR A 494 7.93 -1.20 30.24
C THR A 494 7.69 -2.70 30.01
N ASN A 495 6.61 -3.08 29.29
CA ASN A 495 6.22 -4.49 29.10
C ASN A 495 6.27 -4.93 27.63
N LEU A 496 7.07 -4.25 26.80
CA LEU A 496 7.27 -4.59 25.41
C LEU A 496 8.63 -5.30 25.23
N GLU A 497 8.78 -6.08 24.16
CA GLU A 497 10.01 -6.83 23.87
C GLU A 497 11.23 -5.89 23.73
N PHE A 498 11.03 -4.72 23.14
CA PHE A 498 11.97 -3.61 23.06
C PHE A 498 11.21 -2.28 22.92
N ILE A 499 11.92 -1.16 22.94
CA ILE A 499 11.31 0.16 22.71
C ILE A 499 10.99 0.30 21.21
N PRO A 500 9.71 0.34 20.80
CA PRO A 500 9.33 0.45 19.41
C PRO A 500 9.51 1.87 18.85
N PRO A 501 9.41 2.05 17.52
CA PRO A 501 9.31 3.37 16.91
C PRO A 501 8.17 4.20 17.52
N LEU A 502 8.32 5.51 17.54
CA LEU A 502 7.20 6.42 17.84
C LEU A 502 6.23 6.39 16.66
N ILE A 503 4.93 6.24 16.91
CA ILE A 503 3.92 6.23 15.85
C ILE A 503 3.23 7.60 15.80
N VAL A 504 3.36 8.28 14.67
CA VAL A 504 2.60 9.48 14.33
C VAL A 504 1.41 9.04 13.49
N TYR A 505 0.27 8.84 14.16
CA TYR A 505 -0.98 8.44 13.53
C TYR A 505 -1.66 9.64 12.88
N MET A 506 -1.98 9.52 11.59
CA MET A 506 -2.52 10.58 10.74
C MET A 506 -3.80 10.08 10.06
N PRO A 507 -4.97 10.27 10.69
CA PRO A 507 -6.23 9.76 10.18
C PRO A 507 -6.80 10.65 9.05
N ASN A 508 -7.47 10.01 8.12
CA ASN A 508 -8.40 10.66 7.21
C ASN A 508 -9.55 11.25 8.02
N THR A 509 -9.73 12.55 7.89
CA THR A 509 -10.79 13.30 8.54
C THR A 509 -11.30 14.36 7.57
N ARG A 510 -12.53 14.81 7.80
CA ARG A 510 -13.13 15.88 7.00
C ARG A 510 -12.53 17.23 7.39
N GLU A 511 -11.90 17.88 6.43
CA GLU A 511 -11.51 19.29 6.48
C GLU A 511 -12.34 20.06 5.43
N SER A 512 -11.88 20.15 4.18
CA SER A 512 -12.65 20.81 3.10
C SER A 512 -13.58 19.90 2.30
N TYR A 513 -13.44 18.57 2.39
CA TYR A 513 -14.22 17.63 1.57
C TYR A 513 -14.59 16.34 2.31
N ASN A 514 -15.71 15.73 1.95
CA ASN A 514 -16.11 14.42 2.48
C ASN A 514 -15.33 13.32 1.77
N SER A 515 -14.14 13.02 2.30
CA SER A 515 -13.24 12.01 1.74
C SER A 515 -13.61 10.56 2.11
N ASN A 516 -14.58 10.35 3.00
CA ASN A 516 -15.11 9.05 3.44
C ASN A 516 -15.99 8.35 2.39
N THR A 517 -15.48 8.24 1.17
CA THR A 517 -16.16 7.54 0.07
C THR A 517 -16.06 6.03 0.23
N SER A 518 -17.01 5.25 -0.32
CA SER A 518 -16.98 3.78 -0.24
C SER A 518 -15.69 3.22 -0.84
N THR A 519 -15.15 2.14 -0.23
CA THR A 519 -13.98 1.42 -0.73
C THR A 519 -14.18 0.90 -2.16
N PHE A 520 -15.42 0.53 -2.51
CA PHE A 520 -15.79 0.01 -3.83
C PHE A 520 -16.24 1.08 -4.82
N LYS A 521 -16.03 2.38 -4.53
CA LYS A 521 -16.21 3.43 -5.53
C LYS A 521 -15.03 3.38 -6.51
N MET A 522 -15.30 2.96 -7.75
CA MET A 522 -14.28 2.69 -8.76
C MET A 522 -14.11 3.79 -9.82
N SER A 523 -14.82 4.92 -9.71
CA SER A 523 -14.67 6.05 -10.63
C SER A 523 -14.83 7.38 -9.91
N TYR A 524 -14.00 8.36 -10.28
CA TYR A 524 -14.00 9.71 -9.73
C TYR A 524 -13.78 10.72 -10.86
N SER A 525 -14.64 11.74 -10.92
CA SER A 525 -14.40 12.90 -11.77
C SER A 525 -13.10 13.61 -11.37
N THR A 526 -12.50 14.37 -12.29
CA THR A 526 -11.32 15.20 -12.00
C THR A 526 -11.52 16.10 -10.79
N SER A 527 -12.70 16.71 -10.64
CA SER A 527 -13.00 17.57 -9.49
C SER A 527 -13.02 16.80 -8.17
N GLU A 528 -13.62 15.60 -8.15
CA GLU A 528 -13.59 14.77 -6.93
C GLU A 528 -12.17 14.34 -6.59
N ARG A 529 -11.37 13.92 -7.58
CA ARG A 529 -9.95 13.57 -7.38
C ARG A 529 -9.17 14.71 -6.72
N LEU A 530 -9.32 15.94 -7.24
CA LEU A 530 -8.66 17.13 -6.69
C LEU A 530 -9.12 17.44 -5.26
N HIS A 531 -10.42 17.35 -4.97
CA HIS A 531 -10.93 17.60 -3.63
C HIS A 531 -10.53 16.54 -2.60
N MET A 532 -10.44 15.26 -3.02
CA MET A 532 -9.92 14.18 -2.19
C MET A 532 -8.46 14.43 -1.79
N ILE A 533 -7.61 14.77 -2.77
CA ILE A 533 -6.19 15.09 -2.55
C ILE A 533 -6.06 16.33 -1.65
N LYS A 534 -6.82 17.39 -1.93
CA LYS A 534 -6.79 18.61 -1.11
C LYS A 534 -7.16 18.32 0.36
N ASN A 535 -8.22 17.57 0.59
CA ASN A 535 -8.62 17.22 1.96
C ASN A 535 -7.56 16.37 2.67
N GLY A 536 -6.92 15.42 1.97
CA GLY A 536 -5.82 14.64 2.53
C GLY A 536 -4.65 15.51 2.99
N PHE A 537 -4.28 16.52 2.20
CA PHE A 537 -3.26 17.50 2.58
C PHE A 537 -3.65 18.25 3.86
N GLU A 538 -4.88 18.75 3.94
CA GLU A 538 -5.40 19.49 5.07
C GLU A 538 -5.45 18.64 6.35
N ALA A 539 -5.90 17.39 6.25
CA ALA A 539 -6.07 16.47 7.38
C ALA A 539 -4.75 16.24 8.16
N VAL A 540 -3.62 16.12 7.45
CA VAL A 540 -2.31 15.86 8.07
C VAL A 540 -1.51 17.11 8.37
N THR A 541 -2.01 18.29 7.99
CA THR A 541 -1.35 19.58 8.25
C THR A 541 -2.11 20.43 9.26
N ARG A 542 -3.13 19.85 9.93
CA ARG A 542 -4.02 20.61 10.83
C ARG A 542 -4.66 21.79 10.09
N ASN A 543 -5.20 21.49 8.90
CA ASN A 543 -5.76 22.43 7.95
C ASN A 543 -4.77 23.55 7.58
N ASN A 544 -3.66 23.19 6.93
CA ASN A 544 -2.64 24.12 6.46
C ASN A 544 -2.04 24.98 7.60
N PHE A 545 -1.83 24.35 8.75
CA PHE A 545 -1.38 24.97 10.01
C PHE A 545 -2.30 26.05 10.59
N THR A 546 -3.53 26.20 10.08
CA THR A 546 -4.48 27.19 10.60
C THR A 546 -5.06 26.79 11.96
N GLN A 547 -5.20 25.49 12.22
CA GLN A 547 -5.66 24.99 13.52
C GLN A 547 -4.52 24.90 14.55
N ASP A 548 -3.27 24.76 14.08
CA ASP A 548 -2.08 24.77 14.93
C ASP A 548 -0.84 25.19 14.11
N SER A 549 -0.35 26.40 14.36
CA SER A 549 0.84 26.95 13.69
C SER A 549 2.17 26.37 14.19
N ASN A 550 2.15 25.61 15.28
CA ASN A 550 3.31 24.92 15.84
C ASN A 550 3.39 23.45 15.42
N PHE A 551 2.43 22.95 14.63
CA PHE A 551 2.33 21.53 14.33
C PHE A 551 3.58 20.95 13.65
N MET A 552 4.21 21.69 12.74
CA MET A 552 5.49 21.28 12.13
C MET A 552 6.60 21.09 13.19
N GLY A 553 6.63 21.95 14.21
CA GLY A 553 7.52 21.82 15.36
C GLY A 553 7.20 20.57 16.18
N CYS A 554 5.92 20.27 16.39
CA CYS A 554 5.50 19.04 17.09
C CYS A 554 5.89 17.77 16.35
N VAL A 555 5.74 17.75 15.03
CA VAL A 555 6.24 16.66 14.17
C VAL A 555 7.77 16.54 14.29
N SER A 556 8.50 17.65 14.30
CA SER A 556 9.96 17.66 14.49
C SER A 556 10.39 17.10 15.85
N CYS A 557 9.63 17.40 16.92
CA CYS A 557 9.86 16.82 18.24
C CYS A 557 9.63 15.30 18.26
N ALA A 558 8.59 14.81 17.56
CA ALA A 558 8.31 13.39 17.45
C ALA A 558 9.43 12.65 16.71
N ILE A 559 9.94 13.21 15.61
CA ILE A 559 11.04 12.62 14.84
C ILE A 559 12.31 12.47 15.69
N LEU A 560 12.67 13.49 16.46
CA LEU A 560 13.88 13.44 17.29
C LEU A 560 13.75 12.56 18.54
N ARG A 561 12.53 12.15 18.92
CA ARG A 561 12.26 11.65 20.27
C ARG A 561 13.13 10.46 20.66
N ARG A 562 13.21 9.42 19.83
CA ARG A 562 13.99 8.19 20.14
C ARG A 562 15.49 8.44 20.21
N LYS A 563 16.04 9.18 19.25
CA LYS A 563 17.48 9.54 19.25
C LYS A 563 17.81 10.50 20.39
N GLN A 564 16.89 11.38 20.78
CA GLN A 564 17.04 12.23 21.95
C GLN A 564 17.06 11.41 23.26
N GLU A 565 16.12 10.48 23.44
CA GLU A 565 16.05 9.64 24.64
C GLU A 565 17.30 8.76 24.81
N SER A 566 17.78 8.15 23.72
CA SER A 566 18.98 7.29 23.74
C SER A 566 20.29 8.05 23.95
N SER A 567 20.36 9.33 23.56
CA SER A 567 21.55 10.18 23.72
C SER A 567 21.49 11.15 24.90
N ASN A 568 20.43 11.09 25.71
CA ASN A 568 20.18 11.96 26.87
C ASN A 568 20.30 13.47 26.56
N GLN A 569 19.84 13.87 25.37
CA GLN A 569 19.79 15.27 24.94
C GLN A 569 18.52 15.94 25.46
N THR A 570 18.48 17.28 25.44
CA THR A 570 17.29 18.05 25.82
C THR A 570 16.62 18.63 24.58
N LEU A 571 15.33 18.39 24.39
CA LEU A 571 14.54 19.04 23.33
C LEU A 571 14.15 20.47 23.73
N PRO A 572 13.85 21.35 22.76
CA PRO A 572 13.30 22.69 23.04
C PRO A 572 12.02 22.63 23.88
N ASP A 573 11.79 23.64 24.74
CA ASP A 573 10.64 23.67 25.66
C ASP A 573 9.28 23.50 24.95
N GLY A 574 9.16 24.01 23.71
CA GLY A 574 7.98 23.84 22.87
C GLY A 574 7.59 22.37 22.63
N CYS A 575 8.55 21.45 22.65
CA CYS A 575 8.29 20.02 22.51
C CYS A 575 7.47 19.44 23.67
N ASN A 576 7.60 19.97 24.89
CA ASN A 576 6.79 19.50 26.02
C ASN A 576 5.30 19.84 25.82
N ALA A 577 5.00 21.02 25.26
CA ALA A 577 3.64 21.40 24.91
C ALA A 577 3.08 20.50 23.79
N CYS A 578 3.90 20.22 22.77
CA CYS A 578 3.55 19.29 21.71
C CYS A 578 3.20 17.89 22.23
N PHE A 579 4.04 17.32 23.10
CA PHE A 579 3.77 15.99 23.65
C PHE A 579 2.51 15.99 24.51
N LYS A 580 2.27 17.03 25.30
CA LYS A 580 1.02 17.15 26.07
C LYS A 580 -0.23 17.22 25.17
N GLN A 581 -0.11 17.82 24.00
CA GLN A 581 -1.23 18.02 23.08
C GLN A 581 -1.50 16.80 22.18
N TYR A 582 -0.44 16.16 21.69
CA TYR A 582 -0.52 15.15 20.65
C TYR A 582 -0.31 13.72 21.16
N CYS A 583 0.42 13.53 22.25
CA CYS A 583 0.63 12.18 22.77
C CYS A 583 -0.62 11.70 23.49
N TRP A 584 -1.06 10.49 23.15
CA TRP A 584 -2.02 9.80 23.98
C TRP A 584 -1.39 9.50 25.34
N ASP A 585 -2.11 9.84 26.41
CA ASP A 585 -1.61 9.85 27.79
C ASP A 585 -2.05 8.61 28.60
N GLY A 586 -2.69 7.64 27.94
CA GLY A 586 -3.26 6.46 28.59
C GLY A 586 -4.72 6.61 29.03
N THR A 587 -5.35 7.78 28.83
CA THR A 587 -6.77 7.97 29.11
C THR A 587 -7.63 7.04 28.25
N VAL A 588 -8.62 6.37 28.86
CA VAL A 588 -9.54 5.46 28.19
C VAL A 588 -11.00 5.87 28.33
N ASN A 589 -11.78 5.64 27.28
CA ASN A 589 -13.23 5.72 27.30
C ASN A 589 -13.82 4.64 26.38
N SER A 590 -13.94 3.41 26.90
CA SER A 590 -14.35 2.24 26.12
C SER A 590 -15.87 2.13 25.91
N THR A 591 -16.68 3.14 26.30
CA THR A 591 -18.14 3.10 26.08
C THR A 591 -18.46 3.13 24.59
N THR A 592 -19.48 2.41 24.14
CA THR A 592 -19.90 2.45 22.72
C THR A 592 -20.20 3.89 22.29
N PRO A 593 -19.54 4.43 21.25
CA PRO A 593 -19.77 5.79 20.79
C PRO A 593 -21.23 6.01 20.38
N GLU A 594 -21.80 7.17 20.72
CA GLU A 594 -23.12 7.55 20.23
C GLU A 594 -23.10 7.67 18.70
N LYS A 595 -24.12 7.12 18.03
CA LYS A 595 -24.27 7.29 16.57
C LYS A 595 -24.43 8.78 16.28
N SER A 596 -23.58 9.34 15.41
CA SER A 596 -23.69 10.73 14.98
C SER A 596 -25.03 10.96 14.29
N SER A 597 -25.99 11.57 14.99
CA SER A 597 -27.26 12.00 14.41
C SER A 597 -27.06 13.30 13.64
N THR A 598 -26.28 13.30 12.56
CA THR A 598 -26.14 14.46 11.68
C THR A 598 -27.07 14.34 10.48
N ALA A 599 -28.38 14.42 10.73
CA ALA A 599 -29.31 14.95 9.76
C ALA A 599 -29.15 16.48 9.78
N GLY A 600 -28.38 17.02 8.83
CA GLY A 600 -28.20 18.46 8.69
C GLY A 600 -29.55 19.13 8.43
N SER A 601 -30.05 19.89 9.41
CA SER A 601 -31.13 20.85 9.19
C SER A 601 -30.58 22.03 8.40
N SER A 602 -30.62 21.97 7.07
CA SER A 602 -30.45 23.15 6.23
C SER A 602 -31.79 23.84 6.07
N SER A 603 -32.13 24.72 7.00
CA SER A 603 -33.13 25.75 6.76
C SER A 603 -32.52 26.84 5.87
N GLN A 604 -32.67 26.73 4.56
CA GLN A 604 -32.61 27.89 3.67
C GLN A 604 -33.70 27.81 2.60
N SER A 605 -34.58 28.79 2.70
CA SER A 605 -35.58 29.22 1.74
C SER A 605 -34.94 29.64 0.41
N ALA A 606 -35.40 29.05 -0.69
CA ALA A 606 -35.36 29.68 -2.01
C ALA A 606 -36.57 29.22 -2.83
N SER A 607 -37.44 30.18 -3.11
CA SER A 607 -38.58 30.12 -4.02
C SER A 607 -38.14 29.99 -5.48
N ALA A 608 -38.71 29.04 -6.22
CA ALA A 608 -39.05 29.23 -7.63
C ALA A 608 -40.05 28.17 -8.11
N SER A 609 -41.08 28.67 -8.77
CA SER A 609 -42.29 28.07 -9.32
C SER A 609 -42.04 27.09 -10.47
N ALA A 610 -42.84 26.01 -10.56
CA ALA A 610 -43.43 25.54 -11.81
C ALA A 610 -44.44 24.38 -11.60
N SER A 611 -45.72 24.72 -11.74
CA SER A 611 -46.80 23.94 -12.39
C SER A 611 -46.92 22.43 -12.11
N ALA A 612 -47.90 22.12 -11.25
CA ALA A 612 -48.55 20.83 -11.15
C ALA A 612 -49.44 20.55 -12.37
N ALA A 613 -49.32 19.34 -12.93
CA ALA A 613 -50.39 18.68 -13.67
C ALA A 613 -50.63 17.31 -13.02
N SER A 614 -51.78 17.20 -12.37
CA SER A 614 -52.31 16.01 -11.72
C SER A 614 -52.78 14.97 -12.74
N SER A 615 -52.51 13.69 -12.49
CA SER A 615 -53.54 12.66 -12.72
C SER A 615 -53.39 11.54 -11.68
N GLN A 616 -54.49 11.33 -10.95
CA GLN A 616 -54.71 10.26 -9.99
C GLN A 616 -54.81 8.91 -10.71
N SER A 617 -54.31 7.85 -10.07
CA SER A 617 -55.10 6.62 -9.98
C SER A 617 -54.77 5.87 -8.68
N THR A 618 -55.82 5.71 -7.88
CA THR A 618 -55.92 4.88 -6.68
C THR A 618 -56.01 3.40 -7.02
N SER A 619 -55.38 2.52 -6.24
CA SER A 619 -56.09 1.39 -5.62
C SER A 619 -55.26 0.63 -4.58
N THR A 620 -55.98 0.22 -3.56
CA THR A 620 -55.69 -0.40 -2.27
C THR A 620 -55.42 -1.90 -2.30
N SER A 621 -54.65 -2.43 -1.32
CA SER A 621 -54.95 -3.65 -0.51
C SER A 621 -53.71 -4.03 0.33
N SER A 622 -53.72 -3.88 1.66
CA SER A 622 -54.28 -4.75 2.73
C SER A 622 -53.23 -5.70 3.34
N SER A 623 -52.85 -5.36 4.57
CA SER A 623 -52.03 -6.13 5.52
C SER A 623 -52.78 -7.31 6.12
N THR A 624 -52.09 -8.43 6.38
CA THR A 624 -52.45 -9.37 7.46
C THR A 624 -51.20 -9.91 8.16
N LYS A 625 -51.21 -9.79 9.50
CA LYS A 625 -50.24 -10.38 10.44
C LYS A 625 -50.67 -11.80 10.80
N LYS A 626 -49.70 -12.68 11.08
CA LYS A 626 -49.83 -13.75 12.10
C LYS A 626 -48.45 -14.13 12.65
N ASN A 627 -48.39 -14.23 13.98
CA ASN A 627 -47.26 -14.70 14.81
C ASN A 627 -47.15 -16.23 14.75
N ASP A 628 -45.94 -16.76 14.93
CA ASP A 628 -45.58 -17.82 15.90
C ASP A 628 -44.04 -17.97 15.98
N GLY A 629 -43.48 -18.08 17.20
CA GLY A 629 -42.08 -18.48 17.46
C GLY A 629 -41.91 -20.01 17.49
N PRO A 630 -40.71 -20.62 17.72
CA PRO A 630 -39.71 -20.19 18.72
C PRO A 630 -38.20 -20.39 18.38
N ILE A 631 -37.34 -19.75 19.19
CA ILE A 631 -35.97 -20.09 19.69
C ILE A 631 -34.86 -20.47 18.67
N ASN A 632 -33.77 -19.67 18.61
CA ASN A 632 -32.42 -20.11 18.19
C ASN A 632 -31.29 -19.21 18.73
N ASP A 633 -30.15 -19.86 18.98
CA ASP A 633 -28.84 -19.39 19.48
C ASP A 633 -28.25 -18.12 18.84
N PRO A 634 -27.34 -17.40 19.54
CA PRO A 634 -26.76 -16.16 19.06
C PRO A 634 -25.65 -16.43 18.03
N LYS A 635 -25.98 -16.29 16.74
CA LYS A 635 -24.97 -16.17 15.67
C LYS A 635 -24.40 -14.75 15.63
N SER A 636 -23.08 -14.70 15.54
CA SER A 636 -22.21 -13.54 15.44
C SER A 636 -22.60 -12.55 14.32
N ALA A 637 -22.44 -11.26 14.61
CA ALA A 637 -22.83 -10.10 13.80
C ALA A 637 -22.06 -9.88 12.48
N LEU A 638 -21.37 -10.89 11.93
CA LEU A 638 -20.56 -10.74 10.72
C LEU A 638 -21.34 -11.00 9.41
N SER A 639 -22.50 -11.66 9.48
CA SER A 639 -23.26 -12.10 8.29
C SER A 639 -24.39 -11.15 7.82
N LEU A 640 -24.52 -9.96 8.41
CA LEU A 640 -25.61 -9.01 8.10
C LEU A 640 -25.18 -7.78 7.30
N LEU A 641 -23.88 -7.61 6.99
CA LEU A 641 -23.40 -6.49 6.17
C LEU A 641 -23.49 -6.71 4.66
N ILE A 642 -23.75 -7.93 4.18
CA ILE A 642 -23.69 -8.25 2.74
C ILE A 642 -25.09 -8.15 2.05
N GLY A 643 -26.19 -8.02 2.80
CA GLY A 643 -27.55 -8.07 2.26
C GLY A 643 -28.21 -6.75 1.83
N GLY A 644 -27.52 -5.60 1.90
CA GLY A 644 -28.15 -4.28 1.84
C GLY A 644 -27.93 -3.42 0.59
N ILE A 645 -27.15 -3.87 -0.40
CA ILE A 645 -26.68 -3.01 -1.52
C ILE A 645 -27.35 -3.39 -2.84
N ALA A 646 -28.67 -3.24 -2.91
CA ALA A 646 -29.42 -3.44 -4.15
C ALA A 646 -30.45 -2.33 -4.42
N THR A 647 -30.15 -1.07 -4.09
CA THR A 647 -30.99 0.07 -4.51
C THR A 647 -30.26 1.41 -4.42
N ALA A 648 -29.19 1.61 -5.20
CA ALA A 648 -28.62 2.95 -5.42
C ALA A 648 -27.84 3.10 -6.76
N LEU A 649 -28.21 2.33 -7.78
CA LEU A 649 -27.66 2.43 -9.14
C LEU A 649 -28.80 2.65 -10.14
N MET A 650 -29.52 3.75 -9.96
CA MET A 650 -30.51 4.26 -10.92
C MET A 650 -30.56 5.78 -10.79
N THR A 651 -29.68 6.47 -11.53
CA THR A 651 -29.93 7.71 -12.32
C THR A 651 -28.59 8.38 -12.64
N ILE A 652 -28.02 8.04 -13.80
CA ILE A 652 -27.65 8.89 -14.95
C ILE A 652 -26.98 7.97 -15.97
#